data_AF-E5YE54-F1
#
_entry.id   AF-E5YE54-F1
#
_cell.length_a   1.000
_cell.length_b   1.000
_cell.length_c   1.000
_cell.angle_alpha   90.00
_cell.angle_beta   90.00
_cell.angle_gamma   90.00
#
_symmetry.space_group_name_H-M   'P 1'
#
loop_
_entity.id
_entity.type
_entity.pdbx_description
1 polymer ?
#
loop_
_entity_poly.entity_id
_entity_poly.type
_entity_poly.pdbx_seq_one_letter_code
_entity_poly.pdbx_strand_id
1 'polypeptide(L)'
;MLNVIDVQPEAYHTVNQWRCEQFAPGAPQDISMAERDLWHLDSADHEWRHSLLKDIPNYLARYFVERYTKIYNSSEPHEARRRANTFLRTTVGENILPRLRLVADQYRQCSPQIAEATFPFYPQLKDLPTLNRDELRKLSADAADYIAQAFMAFTEEHCAEQAPDAAAMRQRTLSAFRYLGELTEQIGTMPPYWAAFINGRRSLPTQSAESGILRMMTADWWLVRLKRRRDLHREHLAIAVGQVQKAASAYVSRGGLHEWIEQKKRNRDFFKAFELEDKDTGQRVSMEDMVNGSSANPAIRRCELMVRMRGFEDLAKDMGCAGEFYTITAPSAYHAVHSRGGFVKQWNGSDPRTTQKYLCKVWARARAALKREEISVFGFRVAEPHHDGTPHWHMLLFMQPCHVEQVREILRKYAYEEDAHELNTPEAKKARFHAVPIEEEKGSATGYIAKYISKNIDGYALDGEKDDQTGESLKDMAKSVSAWASRWRIRQFQQIGGAPVTVWRELRRLPGDEQILPTMDMDNVRFAADNSNWYAYTECQGGAFVKRRDLTVRLAYEITEQGNQYGEDVQRVTGVYSPVVLNSEVVTRVVKWAIVPKLATASAEAGVSGGNAAPWSSVTNCTPKEWRRLSNELKSRGFSGSDNEINILLRGSRLQISEGRSLAWRNDRLIEVEANPEHQRWPGWN
;
A
#
# COMPACT_ATOMS: atom_id res chain seq x y z
N MET A 1 -41.94 -14.04 -9.15
CA MET A 1 -41.75 -15.36 -8.52
C MET A 1 -40.83 -16.20 -9.41
N LEU A 2 -39.53 -16.03 -9.24
CA LEU A 2 -38.52 -16.91 -9.86
C LEU A 2 -37.96 -17.75 -8.71
N ASN A 3 -38.25 -19.05 -8.77
CA ASN A 3 -37.84 -20.02 -7.76
C ASN A 3 -36.31 -20.06 -7.66
N VAL A 4 -35.82 -19.67 -6.49
CA VAL A 4 -34.49 -20.03 -6.02
C VAL A 4 -34.51 -21.55 -5.84
N ILE A 5 -33.77 -22.27 -6.68
CA ILE A 5 -33.52 -23.69 -6.46
C ILE A 5 -32.63 -23.77 -5.23
N ASP A 6 -33.24 -24.14 -4.12
CA ASP A 6 -32.58 -24.48 -2.88
C ASP A 6 -31.78 -25.76 -3.12
N VAL A 7 -30.46 -25.62 -3.30
CA VAL A 7 -29.57 -26.76 -3.49
C VAL A 7 -29.41 -27.42 -2.12
N GLN A 8 -30.17 -28.49 -1.91
CA GLN A 8 -30.09 -29.34 -0.72
C GLN A 8 -28.62 -29.77 -0.48
N PRO A 9 -28.11 -29.72 0.77
CA PRO A 9 -26.74 -30.10 1.13
C PRO A 9 -26.31 -31.49 0.60
N GLU A 10 -27.27 -32.41 0.48
CA GLU A 10 -27.06 -33.77 -0.03
C GLU A 10 -26.53 -33.79 -1.47
N ALA A 11 -26.94 -32.85 -2.33
CA ALA A 11 -26.53 -32.82 -3.74
C ALA A 11 -25.02 -32.54 -3.93
N TYR A 12 -24.40 -31.78 -3.02
CA TYR A 12 -22.96 -31.51 -3.06
C TYR A 12 -22.13 -32.76 -2.74
N HIS A 13 -22.58 -33.56 -1.76
CA HIS A 13 -21.94 -34.82 -1.40
C HIS A 13 -22.09 -35.86 -2.52
N THR A 14 -23.25 -35.94 -3.17
CA THR A 14 -23.48 -36.86 -4.31
C THR A 14 -22.63 -36.51 -5.53
N VAL A 15 -22.45 -35.22 -5.84
CA VAL A 15 -21.58 -34.76 -6.94
C VAL A 15 -20.11 -35.03 -6.64
N ASN A 16 -19.67 -34.85 -5.39
CA ASN A 16 -18.30 -35.19 -4.99
C ASN A 16 -18.06 -36.70 -4.99
N GLN A 17 -19.03 -37.50 -4.54
CA GLN A 17 -18.98 -38.96 -4.59
C GLN A 17 -18.88 -39.47 -6.04
N TRP A 18 -19.74 -38.98 -6.93
CA TRP A 18 -19.66 -39.31 -8.36
C TRP A 18 -18.32 -38.90 -8.99
N ARG A 19 -17.79 -37.72 -8.63
CA ARG A 19 -16.47 -37.28 -9.08
C ARG A 19 -15.34 -38.17 -8.54
N CYS A 20 -15.41 -38.62 -7.29
CA CYS A 20 -14.42 -39.54 -6.73
C CYS A 20 -14.49 -40.92 -7.43
N GLU A 21 -15.67 -41.46 -7.64
CA GLU A 21 -15.85 -42.76 -8.32
C GLU A 21 -15.42 -42.74 -9.80
N GLN A 22 -15.62 -41.62 -10.51
CA GLN A 22 -15.26 -41.48 -11.93
C GLN A 22 -13.80 -41.10 -12.17
N PHE A 23 -13.24 -40.20 -11.34
CA PHE A 23 -11.92 -39.62 -11.60
C PHE A 23 -10.82 -40.13 -10.66
N ALA A 24 -11.16 -40.74 -9.51
CA ALA A 24 -10.21 -41.27 -8.52
C ALA A 24 -10.74 -42.51 -7.79
N PRO A 25 -10.90 -43.65 -8.49
CA PRO A 25 -11.53 -44.84 -7.91
C PRO A 25 -10.78 -45.33 -6.66
N GLY A 26 -11.53 -45.55 -5.57
CA GLY A 26 -11.01 -45.98 -4.27
C GLY A 26 -10.39 -44.88 -3.40
N ALA A 27 -10.36 -43.62 -3.85
CA ALA A 27 -9.85 -42.51 -3.05
C ALA A 27 -10.78 -42.15 -1.88
N PRO A 28 -10.25 -41.84 -0.69
CA PRO A 28 -11.05 -41.39 0.46
C PRO A 28 -11.89 -40.14 0.16
N GLN A 29 -13.06 -40.01 0.78
CA GLN A 29 -14.01 -38.90 0.51
C GLN A 29 -13.44 -37.51 0.84
N ASP A 30 -12.59 -37.41 1.86
CA ASP A 30 -12.06 -36.14 2.36
C ASP A 30 -10.70 -35.74 1.75
N ILE A 31 -10.27 -36.41 0.69
CA ILE A 31 -8.97 -36.16 0.06
C ILE A 31 -8.95 -34.81 -0.67
N SER A 32 -7.98 -33.95 -0.35
CA SER A 32 -7.81 -32.68 -1.05
C SER A 32 -7.44 -32.89 -2.52
N MET A 33 -7.68 -31.89 -3.38
CA MET A 33 -7.27 -31.96 -4.79
C MET A 33 -5.76 -32.25 -4.94
N ALA A 34 -4.94 -31.68 -4.07
CA ALA A 34 -3.49 -31.90 -4.09
C ALA A 34 -3.15 -33.35 -3.70
N GLU A 35 -3.85 -33.93 -2.73
CA GLU A 35 -3.64 -35.33 -2.34
C GLU A 35 -4.19 -36.33 -3.36
N ARG A 36 -5.18 -35.96 -4.18
CA ARG A 36 -5.66 -36.82 -5.29
C ARG A 36 -4.54 -37.12 -6.28
N ASP A 37 -3.74 -36.12 -6.63
CA ASP A 37 -2.58 -36.32 -7.52
C ASP A 37 -1.59 -37.34 -6.93
N LEU A 38 -1.40 -37.29 -5.61
CA LEU A 38 -0.55 -38.25 -4.90
C LEU A 38 -1.16 -39.65 -4.82
N TRP A 39 -2.49 -39.75 -4.68
CA TRP A 39 -3.22 -41.01 -4.68
C TRP A 39 -3.10 -41.74 -6.03
N HIS A 40 -3.23 -41.00 -7.13
CA HIS A 40 -3.06 -41.55 -8.47
C HIS A 40 -1.63 -42.00 -8.76
N LEU A 41 -0.65 -41.33 -8.17
CA LEU A 41 0.75 -41.67 -8.35
C LEU A 41 1.14 -42.95 -7.59
N ASP A 42 0.68 -43.07 -6.35
CA ASP A 42 0.88 -44.24 -5.47
C ASP A 42 -0.13 -44.15 -4.33
N SER A 43 -0.98 -45.14 -4.12
CA SER A 43 -1.95 -45.14 -3.01
C SER A 43 -1.39 -45.69 -1.70
N ALA A 44 -0.25 -46.39 -1.72
CA ALA A 44 0.24 -47.18 -0.59
C ALA A 44 0.54 -46.36 0.68
N ASP A 45 1.03 -45.13 0.53
CA ASP A 45 1.42 -44.24 1.65
C ASP A 45 0.40 -43.12 1.91
N HIS A 46 -0.86 -43.30 1.53
CA HIS A 46 -1.84 -42.21 1.62
C HIS A 46 -2.03 -41.71 3.06
N GLU A 47 -2.32 -42.58 4.04
CA GLU A 47 -2.57 -42.17 5.42
C GLU A 47 -1.40 -41.39 6.02
N TRP A 48 -0.17 -41.83 5.76
CA TRP A 48 1.03 -41.16 6.20
C TRP A 48 1.21 -39.78 5.54
N ARG A 49 1.04 -39.67 4.21
CA ARG A 49 1.13 -38.38 3.50
C ARG A 49 0.01 -37.43 3.92
N HIS A 50 -1.19 -37.95 4.14
CA HIS A 50 -2.33 -37.19 4.64
C HIS A 50 -2.05 -36.60 6.02
N SER A 51 -1.43 -37.36 6.92
CA SER A 51 -1.04 -36.85 8.24
C SER A 51 -0.10 -35.64 8.19
N LEU A 52 0.66 -35.48 7.10
CA LEU A 52 1.57 -34.34 6.87
C LEU A 52 0.94 -33.18 6.09
N LEU A 53 -0.03 -33.46 5.22
CA LEU A 53 -0.60 -32.47 4.30
C LEU A 53 -1.94 -31.88 4.76
N LYS A 54 -2.70 -32.60 5.60
CA LYS A 54 -4.04 -32.18 6.04
C LYS A 54 -4.11 -30.79 6.68
N ASP A 55 -3.04 -30.37 7.36
CA ASP A 55 -2.95 -29.08 8.05
C ASP A 55 -2.42 -27.96 7.12
N ILE A 56 -2.08 -28.29 5.87
CA ILE A 56 -1.55 -27.34 4.89
C ILE A 56 -2.68 -26.91 3.97
N PRO A 57 -2.99 -25.60 3.88
CA PRO A 57 -3.99 -25.13 2.93
C PRO A 57 -3.71 -25.61 1.51
N ASN A 58 -4.75 -26.07 0.81
CA ASN A 58 -4.64 -26.68 -0.53
C ASN A 58 -3.82 -25.85 -1.53
N TYR A 59 -3.95 -24.52 -1.49
CA TYR A 59 -3.21 -23.62 -2.38
C TYR A 59 -1.69 -23.59 -2.12
N LEU A 60 -1.23 -24.00 -0.93
CA LEU A 60 0.18 -24.20 -0.58
C LEU A 60 0.62 -25.64 -0.81
N ALA A 61 -0.25 -26.61 -0.49
CA ALA A 61 0.03 -28.04 -0.60
C ALA A 61 0.45 -28.46 -2.01
N ARG A 62 -0.17 -27.85 -3.03
CA ARG A 62 0.11 -28.11 -4.45
C ARG A 62 1.61 -28.07 -4.81
N TYR A 63 2.36 -27.12 -4.27
CA TYR A 63 3.80 -27.02 -4.53
C TYR A 63 4.56 -28.26 -4.03
N PHE A 64 4.23 -28.73 -2.84
CA PHE A 64 4.87 -29.90 -2.23
C PHE A 64 4.52 -31.18 -2.96
N VAL A 65 3.26 -31.28 -3.41
CA VAL A 65 2.77 -32.39 -4.24
C VAL A 65 3.50 -32.43 -5.58
N GLU A 66 3.54 -31.32 -6.32
CA GLU A 66 4.23 -31.25 -7.62
C GLU A 66 5.72 -31.62 -7.48
N ARG A 67 6.37 -31.17 -6.40
CA ARG A 67 7.77 -31.51 -6.12
C ARG A 67 7.94 -32.98 -5.73
N TYR A 68 7.02 -33.54 -4.95
CA TYR A 68 7.00 -34.97 -4.64
C TYR A 68 6.88 -35.79 -5.91
N THR A 69 5.89 -35.50 -6.77
CA THR A 69 5.66 -36.19 -8.04
C THR A 69 6.87 -36.12 -8.95
N LYS A 70 7.53 -34.96 -9.02
CA LYS A 70 8.77 -34.80 -9.79
C LYS A 70 9.91 -35.68 -9.25
N ILE A 71 10.11 -35.73 -7.93
CA ILE A 71 11.14 -36.60 -7.32
C ILE A 71 10.83 -38.06 -7.58
N TYR A 72 9.56 -38.45 -7.43
CA TYR A 72 9.10 -39.81 -7.68
C TYR A 72 9.38 -40.24 -9.13
N ASN A 73 8.98 -39.41 -10.11
CA ASN A 73 9.12 -39.74 -11.53
C ASN A 73 10.56 -39.64 -12.07
N SER A 74 11.45 -38.91 -11.39
CA SER A 74 12.85 -38.70 -11.83
C SER A 74 13.87 -39.59 -11.13
N SER A 75 13.42 -40.38 -10.15
CA SER A 75 14.28 -41.31 -9.42
C SER A 75 14.18 -42.71 -10.01
N GLU A 76 15.21 -43.53 -9.81
CA GLU A 76 15.16 -44.95 -10.12
C GLU A 76 13.94 -45.62 -9.46
N PRO A 77 13.22 -46.54 -10.13
CA PRO A 77 11.96 -47.09 -9.62
C PRO A 77 12.04 -47.67 -8.20
N HIS A 78 13.16 -48.30 -7.85
CA HIS A 78 13.39 -48.88 -6.53
C HIS A 78 13.69 -47.84 -5.43
N GLU A 79 14.05 -46.60 -5.79
CA GLU A 79 14.34 -45.52 -4.84
C GLU A 79 13.30 -44.39 -4.85
N ALA A 80 12.44 -44.32 -5.88
CA ALA A 80 11.47 -43.26 -6.11
C ALA A 80 10.60 -42.96 -4.88
N ARG A 81 9.94 -44.00 -4.36
CA ARG A 81 9.11 -43.91 -3.14
C ARG A 81 9.93 -43.43 -1.94
N ARG A 82 11.10 -44.03 -1.69
CA ARG A 82 11.98 -43.67 -0.56
C ARG A 82 12.41 -42.20 -0.62
N ARG A 83 12.86 -41.72 -1.78
CA ARG A 83 13.34 -40.35 -1.97
C ARG A 83 12.21 -39.32 -1.86
N ALA A 84 11.07 -39.60 -2.47
CA ALA A 84 9.90 -38.72 -2.42
C ALA A 84 9.34 -38.62 -0.98
N ASN A 85 9.23 -39.73 -0.25
CA ASN A 85 8.84 -39.73 1.16
C ASN A 85 9.86 -39.05 2.06
N THR A 86 11.16 -39.24 1.79
CA THR A 86 12.22 -38.52 2.53
C THR A 86 12.04 -37.00 2.39
N PHE A 87 11.72 -36.52 1.20
CA PHE A 87 11.40 -35.11 0.96
C PHE A 87 10.19 -34.62 1.78
N LEU A 88 9.05 -35.32 1.77
CA LEU A 88 7.89 -34.92 2.57
C LEU A 88 8.20 -34.94 4.07
N ARG A 89 8.84 -36.00 4.58
CA ARG A 89 9.19 -36.09 6.00
C ARG A 89 10.08 -34.93 6.44
N THR A 90 11.17 -34.70 5.72
CA THR A 90 12.19 -33.70 6.10
C THR A 90 11.76 -32.28 5.79
N THR A 91 11.26 -32.02 4.58
CA THR A 91 10.86 -30.67 4.20
C THR A 91 9.53 -30.34 4.84
N VAL A 92 8.48 -31.13 4.60
CA VAL A 92 7.14 -30.81 5.09
C VAL A 92 7.03 -31.05 6.59
N GLY A 93 7.35 -32.25 7.05
CA GLY A 93 7.23 -32.65 8.45
C GLY A 93 8.13 -31.85 9.40
N GLU A 94 9.45 -31.91 9.20
CA GLU A 94 10.41 -31.33 10.15
C GLU A 94 10.55 -29.81 10.03
N ASN A 95 10.43 -29.23 8.83
CA ASN A 95 10.69 -27.81 8.62
C ASN A 95 9.42 -26.96 8.45
N ILE A 96 8.46 -27.40 7.63
CA ILE A 96 7.32 -26.56 7.23
C ILE A 96 6.20 -26.58 8.27
N LEU A 97 5.80 -27.75 8.78
CA LEU A 97 4.69 -27.86 9.72
C LEU A 97 4.89 -27.05 11.02
N PRO A 98 6.08 -27.06 11.67
CA PRO A 98 6.30 -26.22 12.85
C PRO A 98 6.14 -24.73 12.56
N ARG A 99 6.60 -24.29 11.38
CA ARG A 99 6.52 -22.89 10.93
C ARG A 99 5.08 -22.49 10.60
N LEU A 100 4.32 -23.37 9.95
CA LEU A 100 2.89 -23.16 9.69
C LEU A 100 2.09 -23.05 10.99
N ARG A 101 2.35 -23.92 11.97
CA ARG A 101 1.71 -23.86 13.29
C ARG A 101 2.06 -22.55 14.01
N LEU A 102 3.34 -22.18 14.04
CA LEU A 102 3.82 -20.93 14.61
C LEU A 102 3.09 -19.71 14.02
N VAL A 103 2.88 -19.68 12.70
CA VAL A 103 2.12 -18.61 12.05
C VAL A 103 0.63 -18.70 12.36
N ALA A 104 0.03 -19.88 12.23
CA ALA A 104 -1.40 -20.09 12.48
C ALA A 104 -1.81 -19.68 13.91
N ASP A 105 -0.97 -19.97 14.90
CA ASP A 105 -1.20 -19.61 16.30
C ASP A 105 -1.25 -18.08 16.50
N GLN A 106 -0.47 -17.29 15.75
CA GLN A 106 -0.54 -15.82 15.81
C GLN A 106 -1.85 -15.24 15.30
N TYR A 107 -2.57 -15.98 14.45
CA TYR A 107 -3.88 -15.58 13.94
C TYR A 107 -5.04 -16.24 14.67
N ARG A 108 -4.76 -17.13 15.63
CA ARG A 108 -5.74 -17.79 16.51
C ARG A 108 -6.15 -16.82 17.61
N GLN A 109 -7.02 -15.88 17.26
CA GLN A 109 -7.53 -14.86 18.19
C GLN A 109 -8.85 -15.28 18.86
N CYS A 110 -9.51 -16.31 18.34
CA CYS A 110 -10.72 -16.88 18.94
C CYS A 110 -10.30 -17.90 20.01
N SER A 111 -10.78 -17.75 21.25
CA SER A 111 -10.68 -18.85 22.22
C SER A 111 -11.45 -20.07 21.65
N PRO A 112 -10.79 -21.23 21.44
CA PRO A 112 -11.45 -22.39 20.84
C PRO A 112 -12.66 -22.87 21.64
N GLN A 113 -12.62 -22.71 22.97
CA GLN A 113 -13.71 -23.13 23.86
C GLN A 113 -14.96 -22.26 23.74
N ILE A 114 -14.84 -21.04 23.21
CA ILE A 114 -15.96 -20.08 23.10
C ILE A 114 -16.48 -20.03 21.66
N ALA A 115 -15.67 -20.28 20.64
CA ALA A 115 -16.03 -19.89 19.26
C ALA A 115 -16.81 -20.95 18.44
N GLU A 116 -16.57 -22.25 18.64
CA GLU A 116 -17.15 -23.30 17.80
C GLU A 116 -18.64 -23.54 18.09
N ALA A 117 -19.10 -23.27 19.32
CA ALA A 117 -20.51 -23.36 19.72
C ALA A 117 -21.28 -22.02 19.61
N THR A 118 -20.58 -20.89 19.43
CA THR A 118 -21.17 -19.54 19.55
C THR A 118 -21.42 -18.84 18.21
N PHE A 119 -20.61 -19.11 17.16
CA PHE A 119 -20.77 -18.45 15.86
C PHE A 119 -21.12 -19.45 14.75
N PRO A 120 -22.23 -19.25 14.01
CA PRO A 120 -22.64 -20.15 12.93
C PRO A 120 -21.66 -20.16 11.74
N PHE A 121 -20.80 -19.14 11.63
CA PHE A 121 -19.80 -18.99 10.57
C PHE A 121 -18.35 -19.23 11.05
N TYR A 122 -18.17 -19.91 12.19
CA TYR A 122 -16.85 -20.24 12.72
C TYR A 122 -15.96 -21.05 11.75
N PRO A 123 -16.47 -22.06 11.01
CA PRO A 123 -15.65 -22.81 10.04
C PRO A 123 -14.99 -21.89 8.99
N GLN A 124 -15.74 -20.92 8.46
CA GLN A 124 -15.24 -19.94 7.49
C GLN A 124 -14.20 -19.00 8.11
N LEU A 125 -14.34 -18.63 9.39
CA LEU A 125 -13.32 -17.84 10.10
C LEU A 125 -12.02 -18.63 10.31
N LYS A 126 -12.13 -19.92 10.63
CA LYS A 126 -10.99 -20.82 10.80
C LYS A 126 -10.22 -20.99 9.49
N ASP A 127 -10.93 -21.15 8.38
CA ASP A 127 -10.37 -21.35 7.04
C ASP A 127 -10.22 -20.06 6.23
N LEU A 128 -10.25 -18.90 6.90
CA LEU A 128 -10.18 -17.57 6.29
C LEU A 128 -9.14 -17.40 5.17
N PRO A 129 -7.88 -17.93 5.26
CA PRO A 129 -6.88 -17.79 4.20
C PRO A 129 -7.25 -18.45 2.87
N THR A 130 -8.20 -19.39 2.89
CA THR A 130 -8.66 -20.14 1.71
C THR A 130 -9.79 -19.44 0.98
N LEU A 131 -10.54 -18.57 1.68
CA LEU A 131 -11.74 -17.94 1.15
C LEU A 131 -11.45 -17.04 -0.06
N ASN A 132 -12.33 -17.14 -1.05
CA ASN A 132 -12.40 -16.27 -2.21
C ASN A 132 -13.20 -14.98 -1.92
N ARG A 133 -13.36 -14.12 -2.93
CA ARG A 133 -14.00 -12.82 -2.77
C ARG A 133 -15.49 -12.91 -2.39
N ASP A 134 -16.21 -13.87 -2.96
CA ASP A 134 -17.65 -13.98 -2.77
C ASP A 134 -17.96 -14.67 -1.43
N GLU A 135 -17.16 -15.66 -1.05
CA GLU A 135 -17.18 -16.24 0.30
C GLU A 135 -16.85 -15.20 1.37
N LEU A 136 -15.87 -14.33 1.14
CA LEU A 136 -15.56 -13.21 2.05
C LEU A 136 -16.73 -12.23 2.17
N ARG A 137 -17.44 -11.93 1.09
CA ARG A 137 -18.63 -11.06 1.13
C ARG A 137 -19.74 -11.70 1.96
N LYS A 138 -20.01 -12.98 1.73
CA LYS A 138 -20.99 -13.74 2.50
C LYS A 138 -20.64 -13.74 3.99
N LEU A 139 -19.41 -14.12 4.36
CA LEU A 139 -18.93 -14.11 5.74
C LEU A 139 -19.05 -12.72 6.40
N SER A 140 -18.84 -11.65 5.62
CA SER A 140 -18.95 -10.29 6.14
C SER A 140 -20.40 -9.87 6.41
N ALA A 141 -21.34 -10.35 5.59
CA ALA A 141 -22.77 -10.19 5.83
C ALA A 141 -23.20 -11.01 7.06
N ASP A 142 -22.82 -12.29 7.11
CA ASP A 142 -23.13 -13.18 8.23
C ASP A 142 -22.65 -12.62 9.58
N ALA A 143 -21.42 -12.05 9.62
CA ALA A 143 -20.90 -11.39 10.82
C ALA A 143 -21.66 -10.12 11.20
N ALA A 144 -22.05 -9.30 10.22
CA ALA A 144 -22.83 -8.08 10.46
C ALA A 144 -24.24 -8.41 10.99
N ASP A 145 -24.90 -9.38 10.37
CA ASP A 145 -26.24 -9.84 10.74
C ASP A 145 -26.24 -10.44 12.14
N TYR A 146 -25.20 -11.21 12.49
CA TYR A 146 -25.05 -11.75 13.85
C TYR A 146 -24.91 -10.65 14.90
N ILE A 147 -24.09 -9.63 14.65
CA ILE A 147 -23.97 -8.49 15.58
C ILE A 147 -25.28 -7.71 15.66
N ALA A 148 -25.99 -7.53 14.54
CA ALA A 148 -27.28 -6.87 14.53
C ALA A 148 -28.34 -7.65 15.35
N GLN A 149 -28.38 -8.98 15.21
CA GLN A 149 -29.25 -9.85 16.01
C GLN A 149 -28.89 -9.79 17.50
N ALA A 150 -27.59 -9.82 17.84
CA ALA A 150 -27.14 -9.67 19.22
C ALA A 150 -27.53 -8.31 19.80
N PHE A 151 -27.50 -7.24 19.00
CA PHE A 151 -27.96 -5.92 19.43
C PHE A 151 -29.46 -5.90 19.67
N MET A 152 -30.27 -6.47 18.77
CA MET A 152 -31.72 -6.57 18.94
C MET A 152 -32.08 -7.33 20.23
N ALA A 153 -31.49 -8.51 20.44
CA ALA A 153 -31.71 -9.30 21.66
C ALA A 153 -31.31 -8.51 22.93
N PHE A 154 -30.16 -7.81 22.90
CA PHE A 154 -29.75 -6.95 24.00
C PHE A 154 -30.80 -5.86 24.29
N THR A 155 -31.32 -5.21 23.24
CA THR A 155 -32.33 -4.16 23.40
C THR A 155 -33.68 -4.68 23.89
N GLU A 156 -34.11 -5.87 23.48
CA GLU A 156 -35.34 -6.50 23.96
C GLU A 156 -35.23 -6.83 25.46
N GLU A 157 -34.08 -7.32 25.91
CA GLU A 157 -33.86 -7.69 27.31
C GLU A 157 -33.62 -6.48 28.22
N HIS A 158 -32.83 -5.49 27.78
CA HIS A 158 -32.32 -4.41 28.64
C HIS A 158 -32.95 -3.04 28.37
N CYS A 159 -33.70 -2.89 27.27
CA CYS A 159 -34.28 -1.63 26.82
C CYS A 159 -35.79 -1.73 26.53
N ALA A 160 -36.50 -2.75 27.05
CA ALA A 160 -37.94 -2.91 26.87
C ALA A 160 -38.75 -1.69 27.35
N GLU A 161 -38.34 -1.11 28.48
CA GLU A 161 -38.92 0.14 28.99
C GLU A 161 -38.11 1.36 28.52
N GLN A 162 -38.79 2.48 28.28
CA GLN A 162 -38.13 3.74 27.95
C GLN A 162 -37.14 4.15 29.05
N ALA A 163 -35.96 4.63 28.66
CA ALA A 163 -34.98 5.07 29.63
C ALA A 163 -35.54 6.26 30.45
N PRO A 164 -35.40 6.26 31.78
CA PRO A 164 -35.97 7.31 32.64
C PRO A 164 -35.32 8.68 32.40
N ASP A 165 -34.05 8.70 31.99
CA ASP A 165 -33.31 9.91 31.67
C ASP A 165 -32.17 9.65 30.66
N ALA A 166 -31.49 10.71 30.27
CA ALA A 166 -30.36 10.65 29.33
C ALA A 166 -29.14 9.90 29.89
N ALA A 167 -28.96 9.86 31.21
CA ALA A 167 -27.85 9.17 31.85
C ALA A 167 -28.06 7.65 31.80
N ALA A 168 -29.27 7.18 32.08
CA ALA A 168 -29.69 5.79 31.94
C ALA A 168 -29.58 5.33 30.49
N MET A 169 -30.03 6.15 29.52
CA MET A 169 -29.85 5.85 28.08
C MET A 169 -28.37 5.70 27.74
N ARG A 170 -27.53 6.65 28.19
CA ARG A 170 -26.08 6.58 27.98
C ARG A 170 -25.46 5.30 28.55
N GLN A 171 -25.86 4.87 29.76
CA GLN A 171 -25.36 3.62 30.34
C GLN A 171 -25.78 2.41 29.51
N ARG A 172 -27.03 2.34 29.06
CA ARG A 172 -27.52 1.28 28.17
C ARG A 172 -26.72 1.23 26.86
N THR A 173 -26.44 2.38 26.23
CA THR A 173 -25.62 2.47 25.02
C THR A 173 -24.19 1.95 25.25
N LEU A 174 -23.56 2.32 26.36
CA LEU A 174 -22.20 1.85 26.67
C LEU A 174 -22.15 0.34 26.99
N SER A 175 -23.17 -0.18 27.67
CA SER A 175 -23.32 -1.62 27.93
C SER A 175 -23.52 -2.40 26.64
N ALA A 176 -24.40 -1.92 25.74
CA ALA A 176 -24.58 -2.51 24.41
C ALA A 176 -23.27 -2.50 23.63
N PHE A 177 -22.58 -1.35 23.58
CA PHE A 177 -21.29 -1.22 22.89
C PHE A 177 -20.23 -2.18 23.46
N ARG A 178 -20.16 -2.34 24.79
CA ARG A 178 -19.27 -3.32 25.43
C ARG A 178 -19.59 -4.73 24.96
N TYR A 179 -20.84 -5.14 25.08
CA TYR A 179 -21.29 -6.49 24.73
C TYR A 179 -20.99 -6.83 23.25
N LEU A 180 -21.39 -5.96 22.32
CA LEU A 180 -21.11 -6.15 20.90
C LEU A 180 -19.62 -6.05 20.57
N GLY A 181 -18.88 -5.21 21.29
CA GLY A 181 -17.43 -5.09 21.18
C GLY A 181 -16.71 -6.38 21.56
N GLU A 182 -17.13 -7.03 22.64
CA GLU A 182 -16.60 -8.33 23.07
C GLU A 182 -16.88 -9.42 22.02
N LEU A 183 -18.10 -9.50 21.48
CA LEU A 183 -18.43 -10.42 20.38
C LEU A 183 -17.56 -10.14 19.14
N THR A 184 -17.38 -8.86 18.78
CA THR A 184 -16.57 -8.44 17.64
C THR A 184 -15.10 -8.81 17.81
N GLU A 185 -14.57 -8.66 19.03
CA GLU A 185 -13.21 -9.09 19.39
C GLU A 185 -13.08 -10.63 19.32
N GLN A 186 -14.09 -11.37 19.77
CA GLN A 186 -14.13 -12.84 19.68
C GLN A 186 -14.15 -13.35 18.24
N ILE A 187 -14.79 -12.65 17.30
CA ILE A 187 -14.71 -12.93 15.85
C ILE A 187 -13.28 -12.70 15.30
N GLY A 188 -12.43 -12.01 16.06
CA GLY A 188 -11.02 -11.74 15.75
C GLY A 188 -10.81 -10.43 15.01
N THR A 189 -11.59 -9.41 15.38
CA THR A 189 -11.50 -8.05 14.84
C THR A 189 -11.55 -7.02 15.97
N MET A 190 -10.67 -6.03 15.94
CA MET A 190 -10.70 -4.93 16.92
C MET A 190 -11.95 -4.04 16.70
N PRO A 191 -12.83 -3.89 17.71
CA PRO A 191 -14.00 -3.02 17.61
C PRO A 191 -13.62 -1.55 17.37
N PRO A 192 -14.47 -0.74 16.72
CA PRO A 192 -14.25 0.71 16.61
C PRO A 192 -14.15 1.30 18.01
N TYR A 193 -13.23 2.24 18.25
CA TYR A 193 -13.07 2.94 19.54
C TYR A 193 -12.72 2.05 20.76
N TRP A 194 -12.52 0.75 20.59
CA TRP A 194 -12.30 -0.19 21.71
C TRP A 194 -11.13 0.17 22.62
N ALA A 195 -9.99 0.54 22.03
CA ALA A 195 -8.82 0.93 22.82
C ALA A 195 -9.08 2.16 23.70
N ALA A 196 -9.87 3.12 23.21
CA ALA A 196 -10.28 4.29 24.00
C ALA A 196 -11.33 3.92 25.06
N PHE A 197 -12.17 2.92 24.79
CA PHE A 197 -13.16 2.43 25.75
C PHE A 197 -12.51 1.65 26.92
N ILE A 198 -11.62 0.71 26.62
CA ILE A 198 -10.99 -0.18 27.62
C ILE A 198 -9.82 0.50 28.35
N ASN A 199 -8.97 1.23 27.62
CA ASN A 199 -7.74 1.81 28.18
C ASN A 199 -7.81 3.34 28.34
N GLY A 200 -8.95 3.95 28.03
CA GLY A 200 -9.11 5.41 28.11
C GLY A 200 -9.15 5.90 29.57
N ARG A 201 -8.46 7.01 29.82
CA ARG A 201 -8.58 7.71 31.12
C ARG A 201 -9.93 8.42 31.30
N ARG A 202 -10.66 8.64 30.20
CA ARG A 202 -11.98 9.27 30.17
C ARG A 202 -12.99 8.27 29.63
N SER A 203 -14.22 8.33 30.13
CA SER A 203 -15.33 7.54 29.58
C SER A 203 -15.55 7.89 28.11
N LEU A 204 -15.88 6.89 27.30
CA LEU A 204 -16.12 7.06 25.87
C LEU A 204 -17.32 8.00 25.64
N PRO A 205 -17.24 8.96 24.70
CA PRO A 205 -18.39 9.76 24.30
C PRO A 205 -19.52 8.88 23.75
N THR A 206 -20.77 9.21 24.07
CA THR A 206 -21.95 8.42 23.67
C THR A 206 -22.03 8.25 22.15
N GLN A 207 -21.83 9.34 21.40
CA GLN A 207 -21.82 9.33 19.93
C GLN A 207 -20.75 8.37 19.36
N SER A 208 -19.58 8.28 19.99
CA SER A 208 -18.55 7.32 19.54
C SER A 208 -18.98 5.87 19.77
N ALA A 209 -19.69 5.58 20.86
CA ALA A 209 -20.26 4.26 21.10
C ALA A 209 -21.34 3.92 20.06
N GLU A 210 -22.25 4.85 19.77
CA GLU A 210 -23.31 4.72 18.76
C GLU A 210 -22.73 4.47 17.36
N SER A 211 -21.77 5.30 16.93
CA SER A 211 -21.05 5.08 15.67
C SER A 211 -20.32 3.74 15.63
N GLY A 212 -19.77 3.31 16.78
CA GLY A 212 -19.14 2.01 16.93
C GLY A 212 -20.12 0.86 16.70
N ILE A 213 -21.30 0.91 17.32
CA ILE A 213 -22.38 -0.07 17.15
C ILE A 213 -22.80 -0.15 15.68
N LEU A 214 -23.12 1.00 15.06
CA LEU A 214 -23.53 1.05 13.65
C LEU A 214 -22.50 0.42 12.70
N ARG A 215 -21.21 0.68 12.94
CA ARG A 215 -20.12 0.08 12.17
C ARG A 215 -20.06 -1.44 12.33
N MET A 216 -20.19 -1.96 13.54
CA MET A 216 -20.13 -3.40 13.79
C MET A 216 -21.35 -4.14 13.21
N MET A 217 -22.46 -3.45 12.98
CA MET A 217 -23.65 -3.98 12.29
C MET A 217 -23.61 -3.84 10.76
N THR A 218 -22.50 -3.34 10.18
CA THR A 218 -22.42 -3.06 8.73
C THR A 218 -21.51 -4.04 8.01
N ALA A 219 -22.02 -4.74 6.99
CA ALA A 219 -21.27 -5.74 6.22
C ALA A 219 -20.01 -5.18 5.54
N ASP A 220 -20.07 -3.97 4.96
CA ASP A 220 -18.90 -3.35 4.31
C ASP A 220 -17.74 -3.08 5.30
N TRP A 221 -18.07 -2.78 6.56
CA TRP A 221 -17.08 -2.57 7.60
C TRP A 221 -16.32 -3.86 7.92
N TRP A 222 -17.05 -4.99 7.97
CA TRP A 222 -16.49 -6.33 8.12
C TRP A 222 -15.67 -6.76 6.91
N LEU A 223 -16.17 -6.52 5.69
CA LEU A 223 -15.51 -6.93 4.45
C LEU A 223 -14.08 -6.38 4.35
N VAL A 224 -13.89 -5.10 4.65
CA VAL A 224 -12.55 -4.47 4.62
C VAL A 224 -11.60 -5.12 5.62
N ARG A 225 -12.11 -5.54 6.79
CA ARG A 225 -11.32 -6.10 7.90
C ARG A 225 -11.01 -7.58 7.71
N LEU A 226 -12.00 -8.38 7.38
CA LEU A 226 -11.86 -9.81 7.10
C LEU A 226 -10.98 -10.03 5.87
N LYS A 227 -11.20 -9.28 4.78
CA LYS A 227 -10.31 -9.29 3.62
C LYS A 227 -8.87 -8.98 4.02
N ARG A 228 -8.66 -7.94 4.82
CA ARG A 228 -7.31 -7.59 5.30
C ARG A 228 -6.67 -8.71 6.11
N ARG A 229 -7.41 -9.33 7.03
CA ARG A 229 -6.90 -10.43 7.86
C ARG A 229 -6.56 -11.64 6.98
N ARG A 230 -7.46 -12.02 6.07
CA ARG A 230 -7.24 -13.06 5.05
C ARG A 230 -5.97 -12.80 4.26
N ASP A 231 -5.84 -11.59 3.70
CA ASP A 231 -4.76 -11.23 2.80
C ASP A 231 -3.38 -11.29 3.47
N LEU A 232 -3.31 -10.87 4.74
CA LEU A 232 -2.10 -10.91 5.55
C LEU A 232 -1.76 -12.34 5.99
N HIS A 233 -2.75 -13.07 6.48
CA HIS A 233 -2.57 -14.45 6.94
C HIS A 233 -2.06 -15.32 5.78
N ARG A 234 -2.72 -15.26 4.63
CA ARG A 234 -2.32 -16.01 3.44
C ARG A 234 -0.87 -15.75 3.03
N GLU A 235 -0.47 -14.47 3.00
CA GLU A 235 0.90 -14.11 2.65
C GLU A 235 1.90 -14.58 3.73
N HIS A 236 1.54 -14.49 5.01
CA HIS A 236 2.40 -14.96 6.10
C HIS A 236 2.62 -16.48 6.03
N LEU A 237 1.58 -17.26 5.71
CA LEU A 237 1.76 -18.69 5.46
C LEU A 237 2.67 -18.96 4.25
N ALA A 238 2.57 -18.16 3.19
CA ALA A 238 3.46 -18.25 2.03
C ALA A 238 4.94 -17.99 2.43
N ILE A 239 5.20 -17.02 3.31
CA ILE A 239 6.54 -16.78 3.89
C ILE A 239 6.99 -17.99 4.72
N ALA A 240 6.11 -18.52 5.58
CA ALA A 240 6.41 -19.65 6.45
C ALA A 240 6.88 -20.87 5.65
N VAL A 241 6.25 -21.12 4.50
CA VAL A 241 6.59 -22.26 3.64
C VAL A 241 7.73 -22.00 2.64
N GLY A 242 8.33 -20.82 2.66
CA GLY A 242 9.44 -20.45 1.77
C GLY A 242 9.01 -20.12 0.33
N GLN A 243 7.76 -19.71 0.10
CA GLN A 243 7.35 -19.18 -1.22
C GLN A 243 7.80 -17.72 -1.43
N VAL A 244 8.24 -17.04 -0.38
CA VAL A 244 8.84 -15.70 -0.45
C VAL A 244 10.33 -15.79 -0.16
N GLN A 245 11.13 -15.85 -1.22
CA GLN A 245 12.59 -15.94 -1.16
C GLN A 245 13.18 -15.68 -2.55
N LYS A 246 14.51 -15.41 -2.60
CA LYS A 246 15.26 -15.21 -3.84
C LYS A 246 15.02 -16.30 -4.88
N ALA A 247 15.04 -17.58 -4.47
CA ALA A 247 14.91 -18.72 -5.38
C ALA A 247 13.47 -19.01 -5.87
N ALA A 248 12.45 -18.30 -5.35
CA ALA A 248 11.05 -18.58 -5.66
C ALA A 248 10.32 -17.33 -6.19
N SER A 249 10.16 -16.34 -5.34
CA SER A 249 9.50 -15.06 -5.59
C SER A 249 9.98 -14.10 -4.53
N ALA A 250 10.85 -13.15 -4.89
CA ALA A 250 11.41 -12.22 -3.93
C ALA A 250 10.32 -11.25 -3.42
N TYR A 251 10.41 -10.87 -2.14
CA TYR A 251 9.59 -9.85 -1.47
C TYR A 251 8.12 -10.19 -1.21
N VAL A 252 7.45 -10.82 -2.17
CA VAL A 252 6.03 -11.19 -2.10
C VAL A 252 5.81 -12.51 -2.84
N SER A 253 4.85 -13.30 -2.39
CA SER A 253 4.47 -14.55 -3.04
C SER A 253 3.89 -14.30 -4.43
N ARG A 254 3.99 -15.27 -5.33
CA ARG A 254 3.40 -15.19 -6.67
C ARG A 254 1.89 -14.93 -6.63
N GLY A 255 1.20 -15.57 -5.69
CA GLY A 255 -0.23 -15.36 -5.45
C GLY A 255 -0.51 -13.93 -4.98
N GLY A 256 0.28 -13.42 -4.04
CA GLY A 256 0.17 -12.05 -3.53
C GLY A 256 0.39 -10.99 -4.62
N LEU A 257 1.37 -11.22 -5.50
CA LEU A 257 1.66 -10.37 -6.66
C LEU A 257 0.52 -10.41 -7.68
N HIS A 258 0.02 -11.60 -8.03
CA HIS A 258 -1.09 -11.75 -8.97
C HIS A 258 -2.36 -11.05 -8.48
N GLU A 259 -2.76 -11.24 -7.21
CA GLU A 259 -3.90 -10.54 -6.61
C GLU A 259 -3.75 -9.01 -6.66
N TRP A 260 -2.53 -8.49 -6.48
CA TRP A 260 -2.23 -7.08 -6.57
C TRP A 260 -2.35 -6.55 -8.01
N ILE A 261 -1.84 -7.28 -9.01
CA ILE A 261 -1.97 -6.93 -10.43
C ILE A 261 -3.45 -6.87 -10.83
N GLU A 262 -4.22 -7.88 -10.45
CA GLU A 262 -5.66 -7.93 -10.72
C GLU A 262 -6.42 -6.79 -10.02
N GLN A 263 -6.01 -6.40 -8.81
CA GLN A 263 -6.56 -5.22 -8.16
C GLN A 263 -6.23 -3.92 -8.91
N LYS A 264 -5.00 -3.78 -9.42
CA LYS A 264 -4.62 -2.61 -10.23
C LYS A 264 -5.39 -2.55 -11.55
N LYS A 265 -5.61 -3.69 -12.21
CA LYS A 265 -6.44 -3.80 -13.41
C LYS A 265 -7.87 -3.34 -13.13
N ARG A 266 -8.53 -3.89 -12.10
CA ARG A 266 -9.89 -3.48 -11.70
C ARG A 266 -10.00 -2.00 -11.36
N ASN A 267 -9.01 -1.43 -10.66
CA ASN A 267 -9.01 0.00 -10.36
C ASN A 267 -8.93 0.83 -11.64
N ARG A 268 -8.11 0.41 -12.62
CA ARG A 268 -8.01 1.10 -13.91
C ARG A 268 -9.31 1.01 -14.71
N ASP A 269 -9.93 -0.17 -14.73
CA ASP A 269 -11.22 -0.36 -15.40
C ASP A 269 -12.30 0.51 -14.75
N PHE A 270 -12.29 0.64 -13.42
CA PHE A 270 -13.14 1.59 -12.70
C PHE A 270 -12.86 3.05 -13.12
N PHE A 271 -11.60 3.49 -13.15
CA PHE A 271 -11.29 4.87 -13.56
C PHE A 271 -11.70 5.19 -15.00
N LYS A 272 -11.72 4.19 -15.88
CA LYS A 272 -12.18 4.34 -17.28
C LYS A 272 -13.69 4.41 -17.41
N ALA A 273 -14.41 3.69 -16.54
CA ALA A 273 -15.86 3.59 -16.59
C ALA A 273 -16.58 4.76 -15.90
N PHE A 274 -15.85 5.63 -15.20
CA PHE A 274 -16.42 6.72 -14.40
C PHE A 274 -15.81 8.08 -14.74
N GLU A 275 -16.59 9.13 -14.50
CA GLU A 275 -16.22 10.54 -14.61
C GLU A 275 -16.46 11.23 -13.26
N LEU A 276 -15.84 12.39 -13.08
CA LEU A 276 -16.11 13.29 -11.96
C LEU A 276 -16.99 14.42 -12.46
N GLU A 277 -18.17 14.58 -11.85
CA GLU A 277 -19.10 15.67 -12.11
C GLU A 277 -18.99 16.73 -11.02
N ASP A 278 -18.82 17.98 -11.41
CA ASP A 278 -18.97 19.13 -10.53
C ASP A 278 -20.45 19.29 -10.15
N LYS A 279 -20.77 19.20 -8.86
CA LYS A 279 -22.15 19.31 -8.37
C LYS A 279 -22.80 20.67 -8.63
N ASP A 280 -22.01 21.73 -8.75
CA ASP A 280 -22.53 23.09 -8.89
C ASP A 280 -22.71 23.46 -10.38
N THR A 281 -21.77 23.04 -11.25
CA THR A 281 -21.79 23.40 -12.68
C THR A 281 -22.29 22.28 -13.60
N GLY A 282 -22.33 21.03 -13.13
CA GLY A 282 -22.62 19.84 -13.94
C GLY A 282 -21.48 19.45 -14.91
N GLN A 283 -20.35 20.15 -14.89
CA GLN A 283 -19.22 19.84 -15.76
C GLN A 283 -18.60 18.48 -15.39
N ARG A 284 -18.27 17.68 -16.41
CA ARG A 284 -17.69 16.35 -16.24
C ARG A 284 -16.25 16.30 -16.71
N VAL A 285 -15.40 15.68 -15.89
CA VAL A 285 -14.00 15.40 -16.24
C VAL A 285 -13.70 13.92 -16.08
N SER A 286 -12.82 13.41 -16.94
CA SER A 286 -12.37 12.02 -16.92
C SER A 286 -11.71 11.66 -15.57
N MET A 287 -12.19 10.60 -14.92
CA MET A 287 -11.59 10.14 -13.67
C MET A 287 -10.19 9.57 -13.89
N GLU A 288 -9.95 8.89 -15.02
CA GLU A 288 -8.63 8.36 -15.40
C GLU A 288 -7.59 9.49 -15.51
N ASP A 289 -7.94 10.60 -16.17
CA ASP A 289 -7.01 11.73 -16.38
C ASP A 289 -6.68 12.42 -15.05
N MET A 290 -7.68 12.62 -14.19
CA MET A 290 -7.48 13.21 -12.86
C MET A 290 -6.59 12.34 -11.96
N VAL A 291 -6.76 11.02 -12.01
CA VAL A 291 -5.89 10.08 -11.27
C VAL A 291 -4.47 10.12 -11.82
N ASN A 292 -4.31 10.10 -13.15
CA ASN A 292 -3.01 10.12 -13.83
C ASN A 292 -2.24 11.44 -13.65
N GLY A 293 -2.95 12.57 -13.48
CA GLY A 293 -2.38 13.87 -13.15
C GLY A 293 -2.03 14.07 -11.67
N SER A 294 -2.32 13.09 -10.81
CA SER A 294 -2.12 13.19 -9.36
C SER A 294 -0.87 12.44 -8.87
N SER A 295 -0.52 12.61 -7.58
CA SER A 295 0.52 11.81 -6.91
C SER A 295 0.23 10.30 -6.81
N ALA A 296 -0.95 9.84 -7.27
CA ALA A 296 -1.23 8.42 -7.46
C ALA A 296 -0.44 7.83 -8.65
N ASN A 297 -0.06 8.67 -9.62
CA ASN A 297 0.84 8.30 -10.69
C ASN A 297 2.27 8.12 -10.15
N PRO A 298 2.87 6.91 -10.29
CA PRO A 298 4.22 6.63 -9.82
C PRO A 298 5.27 7.62 -10.35
N ALA A 299 5.17 8.06 -11.60
CA ALA A 299 6.11 8.99 -12.20
C ALA A 299 6.06 10.38 -11.54
N ILE A 300 4.85 10.93 -11.31
CA ILE A 300 4.67 12.20 -10.61
C ILE A 300 5.19 12.09 -9.17
N ARG A 301 4.88 10.98 -8.49
CA ARG A 301 5.35 10.72 -7.14
C ARG A 301 6.87 10.63 -7.07
N ARG A 302 7.53 10.00 -8.05
CA ARG A 302 8.99 9.95 -8.17
C ARG A 302 9.57 11.34 -8.37
N CYS A 303 9.05 12.13 -9.31
CA CYS A 303 9.51 13.50 -9.54
C CYS A 303 9.37 14.37 -8.28
N GLU A 304 8.23 14.30 -7.58
CA GLU A 304 8.03 15.05 -6.33
C GLU A 304 9.06 14.66 -5.26
N LEU A 305 9.35 13.36 -5.11
CA LEU A 305 10.36 12.91 -4.15
C LEU A 305 11.77 13.41 -4.52
N MET A 306 12.12 13.41 -5.80
CA MET A 306 13.41 13.94 -6.28
C MET A 306 13.55 15.43 -6.01
N VAL A 307 12.51 16.23 -6.30
CA VAL A 307 12.47 17.67 -5.99
C VAL A 307 12.69 17.93 -4.50
N ARG A 308 12.06 17.14 -3.64
CA ARG A 308 12.18 17.28 -2.19
C ARG A 308 13.56 16.91 -1.66
N MET A 309 14.14 15.85 -2.20
CA MET A 309 15.48 15.40 -1.82
C MET A 309 16.53 16.40 -2.26
N ARG A 310 16.43 16.90 -3.50
CA ARG A 310 17.32 17.94 -3.98
C ARG A 310 17.24 19.19 -3.13
N GLY A 311 16.03 19.68 -2.82
CA GLY A 311 15.87 20.85 -1.97
C GLY A 311 16.41 20.67 -0.55
N PHE A 312 16.34 19.45 0.02
CA PHE A 312 16.98 19.16 1.31
C PHE A 312 18.50 19.08 1.23
N GLU A 313 19.06 18.57 0.13
CA GLU A 313 20.50 18.56 -0.09
C GLU A 313 21.05 19.98 -0.23
N ASP A 314 20.39 20.82 -1.05
CA ASP A 314 20.78 22.23 -1.20
C ASP A 314 20.68 22.98 0.14
N LEU A 315 19.63 22.70 0.93
CA LEU A 315 19.45 23.27 2.25
C LEU A 315 20.53 22.83 3.24
N ALA A 316 20.88 21.55 3.22
CA ALA A 316 21.96 21.05 4.04
C ALA A 316 23.31 21.71 3.71
N LYS A 317 23.59 21.96 2.43
CA LYS A 317 24.81 22.64 1.99
C LYS A 317 24.87 24.08 2.50
N ASP A 318 23.80 24.85 2.32
CA ASP A 318 23.72 26.23 2.78
C ASP A 318 23.89 26.34 4.31
N MET A 319 23.28 25.40 5.04
CA MET A 319 23.38 25.31 6.50
C MET A 319 24.71 24.71 7.01
N GLY A 320 25.64 24.33 6.12
CA GLY A 320 26.89 23.67 6.49
C GLY A 320 26.72 22.31 7.20
N CYS A 321 25.62 21.61 6.92
CA CYS A 321 25.30 20.32 7.54
C CYS A 321 26.09 19.17 6.89
N ALA A 322 26.43 18.18 7.71
CA ALA A 322 26.94 16.90 7.24
C ALA A 322 25.78 15.95 6.86
N GLY A 323 25.95 15.20 5.77
CA GLY A 323 25.04 14.14 5.35
C GLY A 323 25.59 12.75 5.67
N GLU A 324 24.77 11.88 6.25
CA GLU A 324 25.11 10.46 6.43
C GLU A 324 23.98 9.55 5.92
N PHE A 325 24.39 8.41 5.37
CA PHE A 325 23.51 7.33 4.98
C PHE A 325 23.57 6.20 6.00
N TYR A 326 22.44 5.84 6.58
CA TYR A 326 22.31 4.78 7.56
C TYR A 326 21.51 3.61 7.00
N THR A 327 21.93 2.40 7.33
CA THR A 327 21.15 1.17 7.15
C THR A 327 20.91 0.53 8.51
N ILE A 328 19.64 0.27 8.82
CA ILE A 328 19.18 -0.37 10.06
C ILE A 328 18.34 -1.59 9.67
N THR A 329 18.74 -2.77 10.14
CA THR A 329 18.04 -4.03 9.89
C THR A 329 17.55 -4.66 11.18
N ALA A 330 16.74 -5.71 11.07
CA ALA A 330 16.23 -6.46 12.21
C ALA A 330 17.17 -7.63 12.56
N PRO A 331 17.07 -8.19 13.78
CA PRO A 331 17.76 -9.42 14.12
C PRO A 331 17.50 -10.59 13.17
N SER A 332 18.41 -11.56 13.15
CA SER A 332 18.26 -12.77 12.32
C SER A 332 16.95 -13.53 12.59
N ALA A 333 16.44 -13.51 13.82
CA ALA A 333 15.17 -14.13 14.21
C ALA A 333 13.94 -13.55 13.48
N TYR A 334 14.03 -12.37 12.88
CA TYR A 334 12.95 -11.78 12.07
C TYR A 334 12.94 -12.27 10.62
N HIS A 335 14.02 -12.89 10.16
CA HIS A 335 14.16 -13.36 8.78
C HIS A 335 13.66 -14.79 8.64
N ALA A 336 12.84 -15.05 7.62
CA ALA A 336 12.26 -16.36 7.41
C ALA A 336 13.24 -17.34 6.77
N VAL A 337 14.10 -16.85 5.87
CA VAL A 337 15.04 -17.65 5.07
C VAL A 337 16.39 -16.95 4.95
N HIS A 338 17.46 -17.74 4.80
CA HIS A 338 18.79 -17.21 4.49
C HIS A 338 18.91 -16.80 3.01
N SER A 339 19.77 -15.84 2.70
CA SER A 339 20.02 -15.36 1.33
C SER A 339 20.60 -16.41 0.39
N ARG A 340 21.33 -17.38 0.95
CA ARG A 340 21.87 -18.54 0.22
C ARG A 340 20.87 -19.71 0.13
N GLY A 341 19.65 -19.53 0.62
CA GLY A 341 18.64 -20.57 0.72
C GLY A 341 18.68 -21.31 2.06
N GLY A 342 17.57 -21.97 2.39
CA GLY A 342 17.35 -22.65 3.66
C GLY A 342 16.62 -21.77 4.68
N PHE A 343 15.91 -22.42 5.60
CA PHE A 343 15.14 -21.76 6.65
C PHE A 343 16.04 -21.31 7.80
N VAL A 344 15.76 -20.11 8.33
CA VAL A 344 16.37 -19.65 9.58
C VAL A 344 15.73 -20.43 10.72
N LYS A 345 16.55 -21.14 11.51
CA LYS A 345 16.09 -22.03 12.59
C LYS A 345 15.44 -21.25 13.73
N GLN A 346 15.99 -20.09 14.08
CA GLN A 346 15.51 -19.20 15.12
C GLN A 346 14.42 -18.22 14.66
N TRP A 347 13.83 -18.42 13.47
CA TRP A 347 12.77 -17.53 13.01
C TRP A 347 11.60 -17.54 13.99
N ASN A 348 11.26 -16.38 14.52
CA ASN A 348 10.24 -16.22 15.56
C ASN A 348 8.82 -16.09 15.00
N GLY A 349 8.63 -16.33 13.70
CA GLY A 349 7.35 -16.16 13.02
C GLY A 349 6.99 -14.70 12.77
N SER A 350 7.93 -13.75 12.80
CA SER A 350 7.62 -12.36 12.51
C SER A 350 7.25 -12.16 11.04
N ASP A 351 6.14 -11.48 10.81
CA ASP A 351 5.76 -10.96 9.51
C ASP A 351 6.38 -9.56 9.24
N PRO A 352 6.41 -9.09 7.97
CA PRO A 352 6.97 -7.78 7.63
C PRO A 352 6.35 -6.59 8.38
N ARG A 353 5.09 -6.65 8.83
CA ARG A 353 4.49 -5.59 9.66
C ARG A 353 5.02 -5.62 11.07
N THR A 354 5.22 -6.81 11.64
CA THR A 354 5.83 -6.98 12.96
C THR A 354 7.26 -6.46 12.93
N THR A 355 8.06 -6.80 11.91
CA THR A 355 9.40 -6.24 11.74
C THR A 355 9.38 -4.72 11.53
N GLN A 356 8.46 -4.20 10.71
CA GLN A 356 8.33 -2.74 10.51
C GLN A 356 7.98 -2.02 11.83
N LYS A 357 7.15 -2.62 12.70
CA LYS A 357 6.86 -2.08 14.03
C LYS A 357 8.09 -2.09 14.93
N TYR A 358 8.91 -3.14 14.87
CA TYR A 358 10.20 -3.20 15.57
C TYR A 358 11.10 -2.04 15.14
N LEU A 359 11.31 -1.83 13.84
CA LEU A 359 12.15 -0.72 13.34
C LEU A 359 11.57 0.66 13.72
N CYS A 360 10.24 0.82 13.68
CA CYS A 360 9.58 2.01 14.22
C CYS A 360 9.88 2.25 15.71
N LYS A 361 9.93 1.18 16.53
CA LYS A 361 10.26 1.27 17.96
C LYS A 361 11.73 1.66 18.16
N VAL A 362 12.66 1.06 17.41
CA VAL A 362 14.09 1.45 17.40
C VAL A 362 14.23 2.94 17.09
N TRP A 363 13.60 3.41 16.02
CA TRP A 363 13.63 4.84 15.64
C TRP A 363 12.94 5.75 16.65
N ALA A 364 11.83 5.33 17.25
CA ALA A 364 11.16 6.13 18.28
C ALA A 364 12.06 6.34 19.50
N ARG A 365 12.81 5.31 19.92
CA ARG A 365 13.77 5.39 21.02
C ARG A 365 14.99 6.25 20.66
N ALA A 366 15.54 6.06 19.45
CA ALA A 366 16.64 6.88 18.96
C ALA A 366 16.25 8.36 18.88
N ARG A 367 15.10 8.70 18.29
CA ARG A 367 14.60 10.09 18.27
C ARG A 367 14.37 10.67 19.66
N ALA A 368 13.88 9.87 20.61
CA ALA A 368 13.71 10.34 21.98
C ALA A 368 15.06 10.65 22.64
N ALA A 369 16.11 9.89 22.34
CA ALA A 369 17.47 10.20 22.78
C ALA A 369 18.04 11.43 22.10
N LEU A 370 17.97 11.52 20.77
CA LEU A 370 18.41 12.72 20.02
C LEU A 370 17.76 14.00 20.58
N LYS A 371 16.47 13.95 20.89
CA LYS A 371 15.76 15.09 21.49
C LYS A 371 16.29 15.48 22.88
N ARG A 372 16.70 14.51 23.71
CA ARG A 372 17.28 14.79 25.05
C ARG A 372 18.66 15.42 24.95
N GLU A 373 19.42 15.05 23.92
CA GLU A 373 20.71 15.66 23.59
C GLU A 373 20.56 16.95 22.75
N GLU A 374 19.33 17.43 22.53
CA GLU A 374 19.02 18.61 21.71
C GLU A 374 19.52 18.53 20.25
N ILE A 375 19.74 17.32 19.74
CA ILE A 375 20.19 17.07 18.38
C ILE A 375 18.98 17.04 17.43
N SER A 376 19.03 17.92 16.42
CA SER A 376 18.04 17.96 15.34
C SER A 376 18.60 17.36 14.05
N VAL A 377 17.78 16.55 13.37
CA VAL A 377 18.10 15.94 12.08
C VAL A 377 16.92 16.08 11.12
N PHE A 378 17.20 16.19 9.82
CA PHE A 378 16.20 16.17 8.75
C PHE A 378 16.66 15.28 7.60
N GLY A 379 15.75 14.87 6.72
CA GLY A 379 16.06 13.97 5.61
C GLY A 379 14.94 12.99 5.27
N PHE A 380 15.31 11.76 4.93
CA PHE A 380 14.39 10.73 4.45
C PHE A 380 14.69 9.35 5.04
N ARG A 381 13.62 8.55 5.19
CA ARG A 381 13.68 7.12 5.46
C ARG A 381 12.97 6.36 4.36
N VAL A 382 13.64 5.35 3.82
CA VAL A 382 13.11 4.35 2.91
C VAL A 382 12.98 3.02 3.65
N ALA A 383 11.82 2.37 3.54
CA ALA A 383 11.62 0.99 3.96
C ALA A 383 11.57 0.11 2.71
N GLU A 384 12.53 -0.80 2.59
CA GLU A 384 12.71 -1.69 1.44
C GLU A 384 12.65 -3.15 1.88
N PRO A 385 11.99 -4.05 1.13
CA PRO A 385 12.00 -5.47 1.45
C PRO A 385 13.34 -6.10 1.13
N HIS A 386 13.85 -6.91 2.04
CA HIS A 386 14.87 -7.90 1.75
C HIS A 386 14.24 -9.12 1.03
N HIS A 387 15.03 -10.02 0.43
CA HIS A 387 14.52 -11.09 -0.46
C HIS A 387 13.42 -11.98 0.14
N ASP A 388 13.35 -12.09 1.46
CA ASP A 388 12.36 -12.85 2.25
C ASP A 388 11.13 -12.01 2.68
N GLY A 389 11.05 -10.75 2.23
CA GLY A 389 10.01 -9.79 2.57
C GLY A 389 10.29 -8.99 3.85
N THR A 390 11.36 -9.28 4.58
CA THR A 390 11.70 -8.60 5.83
C THR A 390 12.13 -7.15 5.54
N PRO A 391 11.50 -6.11 6.13
CA PRO A 391 11.84 -4.72 5.85
C PRO A 391 13.20 -4.35 6.43
N HIS A 392 13.98 -3.60 5.66
CA HIS A 392 15.16 -2.86 6.11
C HIS A 392 14.90 -1.35 6.00
N TRP A 393 15.53 -0.57 6.88
CA TRP A 393 15.46 0.89 6.81
C TRP A 393 16.77 1.45 6.26
N HIS A 394 16.63 2.27 5.23
CA HIS A 394 17.70 3.09 4.68
C HIS A 394 17.36 4.55 4.94
N MET A 395 18.28 5.31 5.54
CA MET A 395 18.02 6.67 6.01
C MET A 395 19.09 7.60 5.50
N LEU A 396 18.67 8.65 4.79
CA LEU A 396 19.50 9.80 4.47
C LEU A 396 19.19 10.88 5.49
N LEU A 397 20.14 11.23 6.36
CA LEU A 397 19.96 12.28 7.36
C LEU A 397 21.02 13.37 7.23
N PHE A 398 20.60 14.61 7.45
CA PHE A 398 21.43 15.79 7.54
C PHE A 398 21.40 16.33 8.97
N MET A 399 22.57 16.74 9.46
CA MET A 399 22.79 17.21 10.83
C MET A 399 23.99 18.15 10.90
N GLN A 400 24.13 18.89 12.00
CA GLN A 400 25.33 19.69 12.24
C GLN A 400 26.58 18.80 12.31
N PRO A 401 27.74 19.19 11.74
CA PRO A 401 28.93 18.35 11.69
C PRO A 401 29.42 17.85 13.06
N CYS A 402 29.29 18.68 14.09
CA CYS A 402 29.66 18.32 15.47
C CYS A 402 28.82 17.17 16.06
N HIS A 403 27.62 16.91 15.53
CA HIS A 403 26.70 15.88 16.05
C HIS A 403 26.81 14.53 15.33
N VAL A 404 27.62 14.40 14.27
CA VAL A 404 27.68 13.18 13.43
C VAL A 404 27.97 11.93 14.25
N GLU A 405 29.02 11.94 15.07
CA GLU A 405 29.39 10.78 15.89
C GLU A 405 28.32 10.46 16.95
N GLN A 406 27.74 11.49 17.59
CA GLN A 406 26.68 11.29 18.58
C GLN A 406 25.42 10.67 17.96
N VAL A 407 25.02 11.12 16.76
CA VAL A 407 23.90 10.53 16.03
C VAL A 407 24.20 9.06 15.70
N ARG A 408 25.40 8.78 15.20
CA ARG A 408 25.83 7.41 14.88
C ARG A 408 25.80 6.51 16.12
N GLU A 409 26.30 6.98 17.26
CA GLU A 409 26.29 6.26 18.53
C GLU A 409 24.88 5.96 19.02
N ILE A 410 23.98 6.96 19.01
CA ILE A 410 22.60 6.82 19.45
C ILE A 410 21.85 5.81 18.57
N LEU A 411 21.97 5.92 17.24
CA LEU A 411 21.32 4.99 16.32
C LEU A 411 21.86 3.57 16.49
N ARG A 412 23.19 3.41 16.56
CA ARG A 412 23.86 2.13 16.77
C ARG A 412 23.42 1.47 18.06
N LYS A 413 23.38 2.22 19.18
CA LYS A 413 22.97 1.72 20.49
C LYS A 413 21.62 1.04 20.43
N TYR A 414 20.60 1.70 19.87
CA TYR A 414 19.25 1.14 19.82
C TYR A 414 19.09 0.07 18.74
N ALA A 415 19.87 0.10 17.66
CA ALA A 415 19.88 -0.96 16.65
C ALA A 415 20.49 -2.27 17.18
N TYR A 416 21.48 -2.18 18.08
CA TYR A 416 22.20 -3.34 18.63
C TYR A 416 21.56 -3.97 19.86
N GLU A 417 20.58 -3.31 20.47
CA GLU A 417 20.04 -3.72 21.77
C GLU A 417 19.34 -5.08 21.74
N GLU A 418 18.51 -5.33 20.72
CA GLU A 418 17.78 -6.58 20.60
C GLU A 418 18.64 -7.66 19.93
N ASP A 419 18.70 -8.83 20.56
CA ASP A 419 19.57 -9.95 20.17
C ASP A 419 21.05 -9.58 20.05
N ALA A 420 21.55 -8.71 20.93
CA ALA A 420 22.96 -8.27 20.94
C ALA A 420 23.98 -9.42 20.91
N HIS A 421 23.62 -10.59 21.44
CA HIS A 421 24.44 -11.79 21.46
C HIS A 421 24.80 -12.32 20.05
N GLU A 422 24.00 -12.01 19.01
CA GLU A 422 24.31 -12.39 17.62
C GLU A 422 25.36 -11.49 16.96
N LEU A 423 25.70 -10.35 17.57
CA LEU A 423 26.60 -9.33 17.04
C LEU A 423 28.07 -9.60 17.43
N ASN A 424 28.51 -10.83 17.26
CA ASN A 424 29.83 -11.31 17.65
C ASN A 424 30.93 -11.07 16.59
N THR A 425 30.54 -10.80 15.35
CA THR A 425 31.46 -10.53 14.23
C THR A 425 31.32 -9.10 13.68
N PRO A 426 32.37 -8.53 13.06
CA PRO A 426 32.27 -7.25 12.34
C PRO A 426 31.19 -7.26 11.25
N GLU A 427 31.03 -8.39 10.55
CA GLU A 427 30.05 -8.58 9.49
C GLU A 427 28.62 -8.53 10.05
N ALA A 428 28.35 -9.21 11.17
CA ALA A 428 27.05 -9.16 11.84
C ALA A 428 26.71 -7.75 12.35
N LYS A 429 27.70 -7.07 12.95
CA LYS A 429 27.57 -5.67 13.39
C LYS A 429 27.25 -4.74 12.24
N LYS A 430 27.95 -4.88 11.10
CA LYS A 430 27.73 -4.10 9.88
C LYS A 430 26.39 -4.42 9.23
N ALA A 431 25.97 -5.69 9.22
CA ALA A 431 24.68 -6.10 8.70
C ALA A 431 23.51 -5.52 9.53
N ARG A 432 23.68 -5.41 10.86
CA ARG A 432 22.67 -4.82 11.75
C ARG A 432 22.57 -3.30 11.63
N PHE A 433 23.72 -2.62 11.64
CA PHE A 433 23.82 -1.17 11.55
C PHE A 433 25.04 -0.76 10.74
N HIS A 434 24.83 0.03 9.70
CA HIS A 434 25.91 0.60 8.90
C HIS A 434 25.67 2.09 8.68
N ALA A 435 26.70 2.90 8.89
CA ALA A 435 26.71 4.34 8.62
C ALA A 435 27.79 4.62 7.58
N VAL A 436 27.45 5.44 6.59
CA VAL A 436 28.35 5.88 5.51
C VAL A 436 28.22 7.39 5.36
N PRO A 437 29.30 8.16 5.57
CA PRO A 437 29.31 9.59 5.28
C PRO A 437 29.09 9.85 3.79
N ILE A 438 28.38 10.93 3.47
CA ILE A 438 28.18 11.34 2.08
C ILE A 438 29.27 12.31 1.70
N GLU A 439 30.17 11.86 0.85
CA GLU A 439 31.25 12.64 0.28
C GLU A 439 30.82 13.14 -1.10
N GLU A 440 30.85 14.46 -1.30
CA GLU A 440 30.39 15.11 -2.53
C GLU A 440 31.12 14.60 -3.78
N GLU A 441 32.40 14.28 -3.64
CA GLU A 441 33.28 13.74 -4.70
C GLU A 441 32.85 12.33 -5.17
N LYS A 442 32.21 11.54 -4.30
CA LYS A 442 31.76 10.16 -4.60
C LYS A 442 30.32 10.10 -5.11
N GLY A 443 29.61 11.22 -5.10
CA GLY A 443 28.24 11.34 -5.58
C GLY A 443 27.33 12.13 -4.64
N SER A 444 26.31 12.76 -5.20
CA SER A 444 25.34 13.57 -4.44
C SER A 444 24.51 12.74 -3.46
N ALA A 445 24.07 13.37 -2.37
CA ALA A 445 23.15 12.73 -1.42
C ALA A 445 21.86 12.27 -2.13
N THR A 446 21.38 13.06 -3.09
CA THR A 446 20.28 12.73 -3.98
C THR A 446 20.55 11.45 -4.78
N GLY A 447 21.79 11.23 -5.27
CA GLY A 447 22.16 10.03 -6.02
C GLY A 447 22.02 8.74 -5.21
N TYR A 448 22.45 8.75 -3.95
CA TYR A 448 22.35 7.59 -3.05
C TYR A 448 20.91 7.11 -2.88
N ILE A 449 19.98 8.05 -2.65
CA ILE A 449 18.58 7.72 -2.39
C ILE A 449 17.76 7.54 -3.69
N ALA A 450 18.18 8.16 -4.80
CA ALA A 450 17.54 8.01 -6.11
C ALA A 450 17.49 6.54 -6.56
N LYS A 451 18.56 5.78 -6.32
CA LYS A 451 18.59 4.31 -6.55
C LYS A 451 17.42 3.62 -5.87
N TYR A 452 17.18 3.94 -4.60
CA TYR A 452 16.08 3.36 -3.82
C TYR A 452 14.73 3.83 -4.33
N ILE A 453 14.58 5.09 -4.76
CA ILE A 453 13.33 5.57 -5.36
C ILE A 453 12.98 4.79 -6.62
N SER A 454 13.92 4.69 -7.57
CA SER A 454 13.69 4.00 -8.84
C SER A 454 13.37 2.52 -8.62
N LYS A 455 14.12 1.83 -7.75
CA LYS A 455 13.86 0.41 -7.42
C LYS A 455 12.49 0.16 -6.77
N ASN A 456 11.96 1.13 -6.02
CA ASN A 456 10.78 0.92 -5.16
C ASN A 456 9.47 1.53 -5.71
N ILE A 457 9.50 2.38 -6.75
CA ILE A 457 8.30 3.09 -7.25
C ILE A 457 7.86 2.60 -8.63
N ASP A 458 8.66 2.77 -9.67
CA ASP A 458 8.25 2.56 -11.07
C ASP A 458 9.28 1.83 -11.93
N GLY A 459 10.48 1.55 -11.41
CA GLY A 459 11.56 0.95 -12.18
C GLY A 459 12.08 1.88 -13.29
N TYR A 460 11.84 3.19 -13.18
CA TYR A 460 12.20 4.16 -14.23
C TYR A 460 13.71 4.20 -14.47
N ALA A 461 14.08 4.26 -15.76
CA ALA A 461 15.46 4.22 -16.25
C ALA A 461 16.24 2.91 -15.94
N LEU A 462 15.53 1.83 -15.59
CA LEU A 462 16.13 0.52 -15.30
C LEU A 462 15.75 -0.55 -16.35
N ASP A 463 15.37 -0.13 -17.56
CA ASP A 463 15.04 -1.06 -18.66
C ASP A 463 16.32 -1.81 -19.08
N GLY A 464 16.32 -3.14 -18.96
CA GLY A 464 17.46 -4.01 -19.30
C GLY A 464 18.43 -4.29 -18.15
N GLU A 465 18.31 -3.59 -17.02
CA GLU A 465 19.12 -3.85 -15.83
C GLU A 465 18.55 -4.97 -14.95
N LYS A 466 19.45 -5.78 -14.38
CA LYS A 466 19.12 -6.89 -13.48
C LYS A 466 19.59 -6.58 -12.07
N ASP A 467 18.84 -7.03 -11.08
CA ASP A 467 19.23 -6.87 -9.69
C ASP A 467 20.31 -7.89 -9.29
N ASP A 468 21.39 -7.44 -8.65
CA ASP A 468 22.47 -8.32 -8.17
C ASP A 468 22.01 -9.34 -7.13
N GLN A 469 20.95 -9.01 -6.36
CA GLN A 469 20.42 -9.86 -5.32
C GLN A 469 19.38 -10.85 -5.82
N THR A 470 18.64 -10.62 -6.92
CA THR A 470 17.64 -11.57 -7.40
C THR A 470 17.88 -12.11 -8.81
N GLY A 471 18.60 -11.37 -9.65
CA GLY A 471 18.80 -11.67 -11.07
C GLY A 471 17.59 -11.35 -11.95
N GLU A 472 16.50 -10.81 -11.38
CA GLU A 472 15.31 -10.39 -12.11
C GLU A 472 15.43 -8.97 -12.68
N SER A 473 14.61 -8.65 -13.68
CA SER A 473 14.48 -7.30 -14.24
C SER A 473 14.06 -6.30 -13.16
N LEU A 474 14.78 -5.19 -13.03
CA LEU A 474 14.49 -4.15 -12.04
C LEU A 474 13.08 -3.54 -12.15
N LYS A 475 12.45 -3.62 -13.33
CA LYS A 475 11.07 -3.17 -13.56
C LYS A 475 10.02 -4.10 -12.96
N ASP A 476 10.22 -5.41 -13.08
CA ASP A 476 9.32 -6.39 -12.48
C ASP A 476 9.51 -6.46 -10.96
N MET A 477 10.73 -6.23 -10.50
CA MET A 477 11.05 -6.03 -9.08
C MET A 477 10.27 -4.87 -8.46
N ALA A 478 10.18 -3.72 -9.14
CA ALA A 478 9.42 -2.57 -8.64
C ALA A 478 7.93 -2.90 -8.42
N LYS A 479 7.34 -3.79 -9.23
CA LYS A 479 5.96 -4.30 -9.02
C LYS A 479 5.88 -5.18 -7.78
N SER A 480 6.82 -6.11 -7.60
CA SER A 480 6.90 -6.98 -6.42
C SER A 480 7.06 -6.20 -5.13
N VAL A 481 7.94 -5.19 -5.14
CA VAL A 481 8.15 -4.27 -4.01
C VAL A 481 6.89 -3.45 -3.72
N SER A 482 6.21 -2.93 -4.75
CA SER A 482 4.94 -2.20 -4.59
C SER A 482 3.82 -3.09 -4.06
N ALA A 483 3.76 -4.34 -4.52
CA ALA A 483 2.81 -5.34 -4.05
C ALA A 483 3.07 -5.70 -2.58
N TRP A 484 4.33 -5.93 -2.20
CA TRP A 484 4.77 -6.12 -0.81
C TRP A 484 4.34 -4.95 0.08
N ALA A 485 4.69 -3.72 -0.30
CA ALA A 485 4.37 -2.52 0.49
C ALA A 485 2.85 -2.35 0.65
N SER A 486 2.07 -2.64 -0.40
CA SER A 486 0.61 -2.62 -0.36
C SER A 486 0.02 -3.72 0.53
N ARG A 487 0.49 -4.96 0.39
CA ARG A 487 0.04 -6.14 1.16
C ARG A 487 0.22 -5.91 2.65
N TRP A 488 1.41 -5.46 3.03
CA TRP A 488 1.79 -5.24 4.43
C TRP A 488 1.46 -3.83 4.93
N ARG A 489 0.97 -2.93 4.07
CA ARG A 489 0.65 -1.52 4.40
C ARG A 489 1.84 -0.77 4.97
N ILE A 490 3.00 -0.98 4.37
CA ILE A 490 4.26 -0.34 4.76
C ILE A 490 4.42 0.95 3.94
N ARG A 491 4.51 2.08 4.64
CA ARG A 491 4.88 3.35 4.00
C ARG A 491 6.37 3.28 3.64
N GLN A 492 6.68 3.12 2.35
CA GLN A 492 8.07 3.02 1.88
C GLN A 492 8.86 4.31 2.15
N PHE A 493 8.36 5.47 1.73
CA PHE A 493 9.08 6.76 1.84
C PHE A 493 8.49 7.66 2.93
N GLN A 494 9.34 8.11 3.86
CA GLN A 494 8.99 9.01 4.94
C GLN A 494 10.01 10.14 5.02
N GLN A 495 9.54 11.38 4.91
CA GLN A 495 10.37 12.55 5.24
C GLN A 495 10.52 12.68 6.75
N ILE A 496 11.69 13.10 7.18
CA ILE A 496 12.08 13.40 8.55
C ILE A 496 12.43 14.88 8.62
N GLY A 497 11.83 15.62 9.57
CA GLY A 497 12.02 17.08 9.65
C GLY A 497 11.46 17.86 8.46
N GLY A 498 11.77 19.16 8.40
CA GLY A 498 11.41 20.10 7.34
C GLY A 498 9.92 20.35 7.14
N ALA A 499 9.60 21.04 6.04
CA ALA A 499 8.25 21.52 5.75
C ALA A 499 7.27 20.41 5.29
N PRO A 500 5.96 20.51 5.59
CA PRO A 500 5.01 19.43 5.31
C PRO A 500 4.61 19.34 3.81
N VAL A 501 4.89 18.19 3.18
CA VAL A 501 4.49 17.95 1.78
C VAL A 501 2.99 18.08 1.50
N THR A 502 2.13 17.89 2.49
CA THR A 502 0.68 18.06 2.30
C THR A 502 0.30 19.53 2.12
N VAL A 503 0.99 20.45 2.80
CA VAL A 503 0.78 21.89 2.61
C VAL A 503 1.32 22.31 1.25
N TRP A 504 2.50 21.83 0.87
CA TRP A 504 3.05 22.00 -0.49
C TRP A 504 2.06 21.61 -1.59
N ARG A 505 1.46 20.41 -1.49
CA ARG A 505 0.49 19.93 -2.48
C ARG A 505 -0.79 20.76 -2.53
N GLU A 506 -1.20 21.32 -1.39
CA GLU A 506 -2.40 22.15 -1.32
C GLU A 506 -2.16 23.55 -1.91
N LEU A 507 -1.00 24.16 -1.63
CA LEU A 507 -0.61 25.46 -2.20
C LEU A 507 -0.50 25.43 -3.73
N ARG A 508 -0.07 24.31 -4.31
CA ARG A 508 -0.02 24.11 -5.78
C ARG A 508 -1.39 24.02 -6.45
N ARG A 509 -2.49 24.09 -5.69
CA ARG A 509 -3.85 24.28 -6.22
C ARG A 509 -4.17 25.75 -6.49
N LEU A 510 -3.29 26.67 -6.07
CA LEU A 510 -3.37 28.11 -6.29
C LEU A 510 -2.26 28.57 -7.25
N PRO A 511 -2.22 28.10 -8.51
CA PRO A 511 -1.15 28.45 -9.43
C PRO A 511 -1.27 29.88 -9.96
N GLY A 512 -0.14 30.46 -10.37
CA GLY A 512 -0.11 31.71 -11.15
C GLY A 512 0.12 32.98 -10.33
N ASP A 513 0.52 34.05 -11.01
CA ASP A 513 1.01 35.29 -10.40
C ASP A 513 -0.11 36.21 -9.88
N GLU A 514 -1.35 35.98 -10.31
CA GLU A 514 -2.52 36.79 -9.91
C GLU A 514 -3.05 36.42 -8.52
N GLN A 515 -2.69 35.24 -7.99
CA GLN A 515 -3.17 34.76 -6.72
C GLN A 515 -2.22 35.15 -5.58
N ILE A 516 -2.48 36.30 -4.96
CA ILE A 516 -1.73 36.81 -3.80
C ILE A 516 -2.38 36.32 -2.51
N LEU A 517 -1.61 35.66 -1.64
CA LEU A 517 -2.10 35.25 -0.32
C LEU A 517 -2.17 36.43 0.67
N PRO A 518 -2.94 36.32 1.78
CA PRO A 518 -3.20 37.45 2.68
C PRO A 518 -1.97 38.16 3.27
N THR A 519 -0.82 37.49 3.30
CA THR A 519 0.45 38.08 3.71
C THR A 519 1.57 37.70 2.77
N MET A 520 2.59 38.56 2.68
CA MET A 520 3.78 38.33 1.87
C MET A 520 4.47 37.00 2.23
N ASP A 521 4.56 36.68 3.52
CA ASP A 521 5.18 35.42 3.97
C ASP A 521 4.41 34.19 3.48
N MET A 522 3.08 34.22 3.55
CA MET A 522 2.27 33.13 2.99
C MET A 522 2.45 33.02 1.49
N ASP A 523 2.49 34.15 0.78
CA ASP A 523 2.62 34.18 -0.67
C ASP A 523 4.00 33.69 -1.13
N ASN A 524 5.07 34.03 -0.40
CA ASN A 524 6.41 33.49 -0.63
C ASN A 524 6.43 31.95 -0.53
N VAL A 525 5.74 31.38 0.47
CA VAL A 525 5.59 29.92 0.61
C VAL A 525 4.83 29.32 -0.58
N ARG A 526 3.75 29.97 -1.02
CA ARG A 526 2.97 29.55 -2.19
C ARG A 526 3.82 29.58 -3.47
N PHE A 527 4.49 30.70 -3.71
CA PHE A 527 5.30 30.93 -4.91
C PHE A 527 6.43 29.91 -5.02
N ALA A 528 7.12 29.62 -3.91
CA ALA A 528 8.13 28.57 -3.87
C ALA A 528 7.53 27.18 -4.19
N ALA A 529 6.32 26.90 -3.71
CA ALA A 529 5.62 25.65 -3.99
C ALA A 529 5.21 25.51 -5.46
N ASP A 530 4.69 26.57 -6.08
CA ASP A 530 4.28 26.58 -7.48
C ASP A 530 5.46 26.36 -8.43
N ASN A 531 6.57 27.07 -8.19
CA ASN A 531 7.83 26.95 -8.94
C ASN A 531 8.62 25.66 -8.69
N SER A 532 8.07 24.72 -7.91
CA SER A 532 8.72 23.44 -7.60
C SER A 532 10.07 23.60 -6.90
N ASN A 533 10.27 24.69 -6.14
CA ASN A 533 11.47 24.95 -5.36
C ASN A 533 11.29 24.52 -3.90
N TRP A 534 11.66 23.27 -3.60
CA TRP A 534 11.51 22.72 -2.24
C TRP A 534 12.43 23.36 -1.20
N TYR A 535 13.61 23.83 -1.62
CA TYR A 535 14.54 24.57 -0.78
C TYR A 535 13.86 25.84 -0.26
N ALA A 536 13.45 26.71 -1.19
CA ALA A 536 12.83 27.99 -0.85
C ALA A 536 11.52 27.80 -0.07
N TYR A 537 10.73 26.78 -0.42
CA TYR A 537 9.52 26.46 0.33
C TYR A 537 9.80 26.06 1.78
N THR A 538 10.87 25.30 2.00
CA THR A 538 11.26 24.89 3.36
C THR A 538 11.74 26.09 4.16
N GLU A 539 12.56 26.96 3.56
CA GLU A 539 13.02 28.21 4.16
C GLU A 539 11.87 29.15 4.51
N CYS A 540 10.97 29.44 3.56
CA CYS A 540 9.81 30.30 3.79
C CYS A 540 8.82 29.73 4.83
N GLN A 541 8.84 28.41 5.08
CA GLN A 541 8.08 27.78 6.16
C GLN A 541 8.73 27.89 7.54
N GLY A 542 9.94 28.46 7.64
CA GLY A 542 10.72 28.62 8.86
C GLY A 542 11.97 27.73 8.95
N GLY A 543 12.36 27.08 7.85
CA GLY A 543 13.59 26.29 7.72
C GLY A 543 13.47 24.80 8.09
N ALA A 544 14.58 24.07 7.99
CA ALA A 544 14.63 22.61 8.17
C ALA A 544 14.18 22.11 9.55
N PHE A 545 14.39 22.93 10.59
CA PHE A 545 14.15 22.58 11.99
C PHE A 545 12.92 23.25 12.60
N VAL A 546 12.08 23.91 11.77
CA VAL A 546 10.89 24.60 12.24
C VAL A 546 9.96 23.68 13.01
N LYS A 547 9.43 24.17 14.14
CA LYS A 547 8.41 23.45 14.90
C LYS A 547 7.07 23.59 14.19
N ARG A 548 6.24 22.55 14.24
CA ARG A 548 4.92 22.54 13.58
C ARG A 548 4.00 23.71 13.95
N ARG A 549 4.12 24.23 15.18
CA ARG A 549 3.33 25.38 15.64
C ARG A 549 3.81 26.72 15.07
N ASP A 550 5.06 26.77 14.64
CA ASP A 550 5.77 27.97 14.17
C ASP A 550 5.88 27.98 12.62
N LEU A 551 5.15 27.08 11.94
CA LEU A 551 5.06 27.03 10.47
C LEU A 551 4.30 28.25 9.93
N THR A 552 4.82 28.90 8.90
CA THR A 552 4.18 30.03 8.21
C THR A 552 2.82 29.67 7.62
N VAL A 553 2.68 28.48 7.03
CA VAL A 553 1.42 28.02 6.41
C VAL A 553 1.03 26.62 6.88
N ARG A 554 -0.25 26.43 7.23
CA ARG A 554 -0.85 25.16 7.63
C ARG A 554 -2.12 24.87 6.86
N LEU A 555 -2.57 23.61 6.91
CA LEU A 555 -3.83 23.19 6.30
C LEU A 555 -5.02 23.72 7.11
N ALA A 556 -5.95 24.37 6.43
CA ALA A 556 -7.27 24.70 6.95
C ALA A 556 -8.21 23.49 6.76
N TYR A 557 -9.02 23.22 7.78
CA TYR A 557 -9.95 22.11 7.78
C TYR A 557 -11.36 22.60 8.11
N GLU A 558 -12.34 21.98 7.47
CA GLU A 558 -13.74 22.05 7.84
C GLU A 558 -14.14 20.72 8.49
N ILE A 559 -14.96 20.81 9.53
CA ILE A 559 -15.56 19.65 10.18
C ILE A 559 -17.03 19.62 9.75
N THR A 560 -17.41 18.58 9.01
CA THR A 560 -18.82 18.29 8.76
C THR A 560 -19.31 17.40 9.89
N GLU A 561 -20.10 17.96 10.79
CA GLU A 561 -20.74 17.21 11.89
C GLU A 561 -21.59 16.08 11.32
N GLN A 562 -21.44 14.88 11.88
CA GLN A 562 -22.17 13.67 11.44
C GLN A 562 -22.09 13.43 9.92
N GLY A 563 -20.97 13.82 9.29
CA GLY A 563 -20.82 13.86 7.84
C GLY A 563 -20.68 12.49 7.15
N ASN A 564 -20.78 11.37 7.88
CA ASN A 564 -20.77 10.03 7.33
C ASN A 564 -21.97 9.18 7.79
N GLN A 565 -22.16 8.04 7.13
CA GLN A 565 -23.29 7.12 7.38
C GLN A 565 -23.33 6.49 8.78
N TYR A 566 -22.31 6.72 9.62
CA TYR A 566 -22.23 6.22 10.99
C TYR A 566 -22.42 7.34 12.03
N GLY A 567 -22.77 8.55 11.59
CA GLY A 567 -22.95 9.71 12.48
C GLY A 567 -21.64 10.27 13.04
N GLU A 568 -20.50 9.96 12.44
CA GLU A 568 -19.21 10.52 12.86
C GLU A 568 -18.90 11.83 12.13
N ASP A 569 -18.20 12.73 12.82
CA ASP A 569 -17.69 13.95 12.24
C ASP A 569 -16.62 13.66 11.18
N VAL A 570 -16.72 14.34 10.04
CA VAL A 570 -15.78 14.18 8.93
C VAL A 570 -14.96 15.45 8.76
N GLN A 571 -13.67 15.33 9.06
CA GLN A 571 -12.70 16.40 8.82
C GLN A 571 -12.23 16.38 7.36
N ARG A 572 -12.39 17.51 6.65
CA ARG A 572 -11.93 17.67 5.26
C ARG A 572 -10.99 18.86 5.16
N VAL A 573 -9.92 18.73 4.38
CA VAL A 573 -9.09 19.89 4.01
C VAL A 573 -9.94 20.80 3.12
N THR A 574 -9.97 22.09 3.42
CA THR A 574 -10.65 23.11 2.59
C THR A 574 -9.67 24.09 1.97
N GLY A 575 -8.50 24.25 2.60
CA GLY A 575 -7.47 25.13 2.09
C GLY A 575 -6.26 25.27 2.99
N VAL A 576 -5.74 26.49 3.07
CA VAL A 576 -4.55 26.84 3.86
C VAL A 576 -4.80 28.07 4.72
N TYR A 577 -4.04 28.24 5.78
CA TYR A 577 -4.07 29.45 6.63
C TYR A 577 -2.70 29.65 7.30
N SER A 578 -2.45 30.84 7.84
CA SER A 578 -1.30 31.10 8.71
C SER A 578 -1.70 31.01 10.18
N PRO A 579 -0.98 30.23 11.02
CA PRO A 579 -1.28 30.14 12.45
C PRO A 579 -0.91 31.40 13.24
N VAL A 580 -0.14 32.32 12.65
CA VAL A 580 0.29 33.57 13.30
C VAL A 580 -0.51 34.79 12.85
N VAL A 581 -1.37 34.64 11.83
CA VAL A 581 -2.20 35.72 11.29
C VAL A 581 -3.67 35.35 11.41
N LEU A 582 -4.44 36.19 12.09
CA LEU A 582 -5.89 36.04 12.22
C LEU A 582 -6.58 36.23 10.86
N ASN A 583 -7.65 35.46 10.60
CA ASN A 583 -8.46 35.54 9.39
C ASN A 583 -7.65 35.40 8.08
N SER A 584 -6.65 34.51 8.08
CA SER A 584 -5.75 34.26 6.95
C SER A 584 -6.13 33.05 6.11
N GLU A 585 -7.33 32.50 6.31
CA GLU A 585 -7.82 31.32 5.61
C GLU A 585 -8.00 31.59 4.11
N VAL A 586 -7.44 30.71 3.29
CA VAL A 586 -7.57 30.73 1.84
C VAL A 586 -8.12 29.38 1.40
N VAL A 587 -9.31 29.39 0.80
CA VAL A 587 -9.96 28.20 0.26
C VAL A 587 -9.25 27.76 -1.02
N THR A 588 -8.89 26.48 -1.12
CA THR A 588 -8.23 25.93 -2.32
C THR A 588 -9.04 24.84 -3.01
N ARG A 589 -10.16 24.42 -2.39
CA ARG A 589 -11.04 23.36 -2.88
C ARG A 589 -12.44 23.92 -3.11
N VAL A 590 -12.61 24.56 -4.27
CA VAL A 590 -13.86 25.24 -4.64
C VAL A 590 -14.89 24.28 -5.26
N VAL A 591 -14.44 23.13 -5.80
CA VAL A 591 -15.31 22.19 -6.52
C VAL A 591 -15.70 20.99 -5.65
N LYS A 592 -16.99 20.67 -5.61
CA LYS A 592 -17.52 19.45 -5.00
C LYS A 592 -17.77 18.39 -6.09
N TRP A 593 -16.88 17.42 -6.17
CA TRP A 593 -16.97 16.34 -7.16
C TRP A 593 -17.90 15.21 -6.72
N ALA A 594 -18.75 14.73 -7.62
CA ALA A 594 -19.48 13.47 -7.55
C ALA A 594 -18.89 12.47 -8.54
N ILE A 595 -18.81 11.19 -8.16
CA ILE A 595 -18.41 10.12 -9.08
C ILE A 595 -19.66 9.67 -9.84
N VAL A 596 -19.66 9.82 -11.17
CA VAL A 596 -20.77 9.43 -12.05
C VAL A 596 -20.30 8.42 -13.09
N PRO A 597 -21.14 7.46 -13.50
CA PRO A 597 -20.80 6.59 -14.62
C PRO A 597 -20.56 7.42 -15.89
N LYS A 598 -19.57 7.02 -16.68
CA LYS A 598 -19.31 7.63 -17.98
C LYS A 598 -20.53 7.42 -18.86
N LEU A 599 -21.00 8.47 -19.53
CA LEU A 599 -22.09 8.32 -20.50
C LEU A 599 -21.60 7.38 -21.60
N ALA A 600 -22.40 6.35 -21.90
CA ALA A 600 -22.20 5.64 -23.15
C ALA A 600 -22.28 6.70 -24.24
N THR A 601 -21.21 6.88 -25.02
CA THR A 601 -21.32 7.57 -26.30
C THR A 601 -22.46 6.87 -27.01
N ALA A 602 -23.59 7.55 -27.19
CA ALA A 602 -24.67 7.03 -28.01
C ALA A 602 -24.00 6.64 -29.32
N SER A 603 -23.94 5.34 -29.61
CA SER A 603 -23.67 4.90 -30.96
C SER A 603 -24.75 5.56 -31.80
N ALA A 604 -24.39 6.62 -32.51
CA ALA A 604 -25.16 7.00 -33.68
C ALA A 604 -25.23 5.72 -34.51
N GLU A 605 -26.46 5.30 -34.80
CA GLU A 605 -26.87 4.04 -35.45
C GLU A 605 -27.16 2.85 -34.51
N ALA A 606 -28.26 2.99 -33.76
CA ALA A 606 -29.14 1.85 -33.54
C ALA A 606 -29.84 1.51 -34.88
N GLY A 607 -29.21 0.66 -35.69
CA GLY A 607 -29.85 -0.08 -36.78
C GLY A 607 -29.98 -1.54 -36.37
N VAL A 608 -31.18 -1.98 -35.99
CA VAL A 608 -31.47 -3.40 -35.78
C VAL A 608 -31.71 -4.04 -37.15
N SER A 609 -30.87 -4.98 -37.60
CA SER A 609 -31.34 -6.19 -38.32
C SER A 609 -30.28 -7.31 -38.30
N GLY A 610 -30.77 -8.54 -38.31
CA GLY A 610 -30.08 -9.78 -37.93
C GLY A 610 -29.02 -10.32 -38.91
N GLY A 611 -28.26 -11.30 -38.42
CA GLY A 611 -27.56 -12.29 -39.25
C GLY A 611 -26.08 -12.52 -38.88
N ASN A 612 -25.71 -13.78 -38.64
CA ASN A 612 -24.34 -14.23 -38.38
C ASN A 612 -23.40 -13.90 -39.55
N ALA A 613 -22.55 -12.89 -39.38
CA ALA A 613 -21.26 -12.77 -40.05
C ALA A 613 -20.38 -11.80 -39.24
N ALA A 614 -19.24 -12.27 -38.74
CA ALA A 614 -18.23 -11.39 -38.15
C ALA A 614 -17.59 -10.53 -39.24
N PRO A 615 -17.58 -9.19 -39.15
CA PRO A 615 -16.71 -8.38 -39.97
C PRO A 615 -15.40 -8.14 -39.23
N TRP A 616 -14.32 -8.32 -39.99
CA TRP A 616 -12.94 -8.15 -39.57
C TRP A 616 -12.64 -6.75 -39.02
N SER A 617 -11.77 -6.71 -38.01
CA SER A 617 -11.14 -5.48 -37.55
C SER A 617 -10.41 -4.79 -38.70
N SER A 618 -10.71 -3.52 -38.94
CA SER A 618 -9.72 -2.59 -39.47
C SER A 618 -9.46 -1.50 -38.44
N VAL A 619 -8.17 -1.28 -38.26
CA VAL A 619 -7.54 -0.38 -37.30
C VAL A 619 -8.08 1.05 -37.42
N THR A 620 -8.28 1.66 -36.26
CA THR A 620 -8.34 3.09 -35.90
C THR A 620 -7.83 4.06 -36.98
N ASN A 621 -8.69 4.98 -37.47
CA ASN A 621 -8.23 6.27 -38.01
C ASN A 621 -9.36 7.31 -38.19
N CYS A 622 -9.78 7.93 -37.09
CA CYS A 622 -10.37 9.27 -37.14
C CYS A 622 -9.49 10.21 -36.31
N THR A 623 -8.45 10.75 -36.93
CA THR A 623 -7.69 11.87 -36.39
C THR A 623 -8.59 13.12 -36.41
N PRO A 624 -8.93 13.76 -35.28
CA PRO A 624 -9.66 15.03 -35.26
C PRO A 624 -9.08 16.07 -36.23
N LYS A 625 -9.95 16.87 -36.88
CA LYS A 625 -9.57 17.86 -37.91
C LYS A 625 -8.46 18.83 -37.45
N GLU A 626 -8.45 19.18 -36.17
CA GLU A 626 -7.43 20.04 -35.54
C GLU A 626 -6.04 19.39 -35.54
N TRP A 627 -5.99 18.07 -35.35
CA TRP A 627 -4.74 17.32 -35.34
C TRP A 627 -4.06 17.30 -36.70
N ARG A 628 -4.84 17.12 -37.77
CA ARG A 628 -4.33 17.20 -39.16
C ARG A 628 -3.84 18.59 -39.50
N ARG A 629 -4.54 19.63 -39.05
CA ARG A 629 -4.13 21.02 -39.26
C ARG A 629 -2.80 21.32 -38.58
N LEU A 630 -2.66 20.98 -37.30
CA LEU A 630 -1.44 21.23 -36.53
C LEU A 630 -0.25 20.38 -37.03
N SER A 631 -0.49 19.13 -37.43
CA SER A 631 0.54 18.29 -38.07
C SER A 631 1.05 18.91 -39.37
N ASN A 632 0.16 19.48 -40.20
CA ASN A 632 0.54 20.15 -41.45
C ASN A 632 1.28 21.47 -41.20
N GLU A 633 0.86 22.27 -40.19
CA GLU A 633 1.54 23.51 -39.79
C GLU A 633 2.94 23.26 -39.20
N LEU A 634 3.16 22.11 -38.54
CA LEU A 634 4.48 21.69 -38.06
C LEU A 634 5.39 21.27 -39.22
N LYS A 635 4.87 20.47 -40.16
CA LYS A 635 5.62 20.01 -41.33
C LYS A 635 6.07 21.15 -42.21
N SER A 636 5.26 22.21 -42.37
CA SER A 636 5.66 23.40 -43.13
C SER A 636 6.79 24.20 -42.47
N ARG A 637 7.08 23.96 -41.18
CA ARG A 637 8.17 24.60 -40.41
C ARG A 637 9.34 23.67 -40.13
N GLY A 638 9.43 22.53 -40.82
CA GLY A 638 10.57 21.61 -40.74
C GLY A 638 10.49 20.56 -39.62
N PHE A 639 9.36 20.46 -38.91
CA PHE A 639 9.14 19.42 -37.89
C PHE A 639 8.48 18.17 -38.48
N SER A 640 8.53 17.05 -37.75
CA SER A 640 7.96 15.78 -38.24
C SER A 640 6.43 15.78 -38.31
N GLY A 641 5.78 16.66 -37.54
CA GLY A 641 4.33 16.70 -37.36
C GLY A 641 3.81 15.45 -36.63
N SER A 642 4.65 14.85 -35.78
CA SER A 642 4.32 13.62 -35.04
C SER A 642 3.38 13.87 -33.87
N ASP A 643 2.69 12.83 -33.42
CA ASP A 643 1.79 12.91 -32.26
C ASP A 643 2.51 13.42 -31.00
N ASN A 644 3.81 13.13 -30.87
CA ASN A 644 4.61 13.59 -29.73
C ASN A 644 4.82 15.11 -29.76
N GLU A 645 5.20 15.68 -30.91
CA GLU A 645 5.38 17.13 -31.10
C GLU A 645 4.07 17.89 -30.88
N ILE A 646 2.96 17.35 -31.38
CA ILE A 646 1.65 17.96 -31.21
C ILE A 646 1.22 17.91 -29.74
N ASN A 647 1.44 16.79 -29.06
CA ASN A 647 1.15 16.67 -27.63
C ASN A 647 2.01 17.60 -26.77
N ILE A 648 3.27 17.86 -27.15
CA ILE A 648 4.14 18.85 -26.47
C ILE A 648 3.51 20.24 -26.55
N LEU A 649 3.07 20.65 -27.74
CA LEU A 649 2.48 21.97 -27.98
C LEU A 649 1.11 22.14 -27.30
N LEU A 650 0.23 21.13 -27.36
CA LEU A 650 -1.09 21.18 -26.71
C LEU A 650 -1.01 21.21 -25.18
N ARG A 651 0.11 20.76 -24.60
CA ARG A 651 0.41 20.86 -23.16
C ARG A 651 1.02 22.21 -22.76
N GLY A 652 1.10 23.17 -23.69
CA GLY A 652 1.65 24.51 -23.45
C GLY A 652 3.18 24.57 -23.43
N SER A 653 3.86 23.47 -23.77
CA SER A 653 5.32 23.44 -23.93
C SER A 653 5.73 23.97 -25.32
N ARG A 654 7.02 24.26 -25.51
CA ARG A 654 7.54 24.84 -26.74
C ARG A 654 8.43 23.86 -27.50
N LEU A 655 8.40 23.91 -28.84
CA LEU A 655 9.32 23.17 -29.70
C LEU A 655 10.43 24.10 -30.18
N GLN A 656 11.69 23.76 -29.94
CA GLN A 656 12.81 24.62 -30.28
C GLN A 656 13.11 24.55 -31.79
N ILE A 657 13.21 25.72 -32.43
CA ILE A 657 13.55 25.84 -33.87
C ILE A 657 15.06 26.03 -34.04
N SER A 658 15.63 26.93 -33.24
CA SER A 658 17.06 27.29 -33.23
C SER A 658 17.43 27.94 -31.89
N GLU A 659 18.70 28.29 -31.67
CA GLU A 659 19.12 29.05 -30.48
C GLU A 659 18.32 30.35 -30.38
N GLY A 660 17.50 30.45 -29.33
CA GLY A 660 16.67 31.62 -29.07
C GLY A 660 15.32 31.69 -29.79
N ARG A 661 14.91 30.69 -30.60
CA ARG A 661 13.57 30.66 -31.23
C ARG A 661 12.83 29.36 -30.96
N SER A 662 11.56 29.48 -30.60
CA SER A 662 10.72 28.33 -30.26
C SER A 662 9.28 28.49 -30.74
N LEU A 663 8.61 27.40 -31.08
CA LEU A 663 7.20 27.36 -31.42
C LEU A 663 6.36 27.10 -30.17
N ALA A 664 5.29 27.87 -30.01
CA ALA A 664 4.29 27.65 -28.97
C ALA A 664 2.89 27.61 -29.59
N TRP A 665 2.00 26.83 -28.99
CA TRP A 665 0.58 26.84 -29.34
C TRP A 665 -0.17 27.79 -28.42
N ARG A 666 -0.76 28.85 -28.98
CA ARG A 666 -1.58 29.83 -28.24
C ARG A 666 -2.76 30.29 -29.10
N ASN A 667 -3.94 30.45 -28.49
CA ASN A 667 -5.15 30.95 -29.17
C ASN A 667 -5.45 30.21 -30.49
N ASP A 668 -5.38 28.87 -30.45
CA ASP A 668 -5.61 27.98 -31.59
C ASP A 668 -4.73 28.23 -32.83
N ARG A 669 -3.51 28.76 -32.61
CA ARG A 669 -2.51 29.01 -33.65
C ARG A 669 -1.09 28.71 -33.16
N LEU A 670 -0.26 28.29 -34.10
CA LEU A 670 1.17 28.04 -33.87
C LEU A 670 1.96 29.34 -34.06
N ILE A 671 2.47 29.91 -32.96
CA ILE A 671 3.24 31.16 -32.95
C ILE A 671 4.73 30.88 -32.71
N GLU A 672 5.59 31.73 -33.27
CA GLU A 672 7.02 31.73 -32.97
C GLU A 672 7.30 32.69 -31.82
N VAL A 673 8.11 32.26 -30.87
CA VAL A 673 8.49 32.99 -29.66
C VAL A 673 10.00 33.09 -29.64
N GLU A 674 10.50 34.32 -29.77
CA GLU A 674 11.91 34.64 -29.61
C GLU A 674 12.26 34.84 -28.13
N ALA A 675 13.43 34.35 -27.72
CA ALA A 675 13.98 34.57 -26.40
C ALA A 675 14.47 36.01 -26.32
N ASN A 676 13.79 36.85 -25.54
CA ASN A 676 14.25 38.21 -25.26
C ASN A 676 15.38 38.16 -24.20
N PRO A 677 16.64 38.51 -24.53
CA PRO A 677 17.79 38.38 -23.63
C PRO A 677 17.73 39.30 -22.40
N GLU A 678 16.81 40.25 -22.35
CA GLU A 678 16.67 41.20 -21.22
C GLU A 678 16.11 40.54 -19.94
N HIS A 679 15.55 39.33 -20.02
CA HIS A 679 15.00 38.61 -18.85
C HIS A 679 15.94 37.55 -18.26
N GLN A 680 17.19 37.44 -18.72
CA GLN A 680 18.15 36.42 -18.26
C GLN A 680 19.43 36.96 -17.61
N ARG A 681 19.53 38.27 -17.32
CA ARG A 681 20.68 38.81 -16.59
C ARG A 681 20.25 39.32 -15.21
N TRP A 682 20.57 38.54 -14.17
CA TRP A 682 20.68 39.06 -12.80
C TRP A 682 22.14 39.44 -12.50
N PRO A 683 22.39 40.62 -11.91
CA PRO A 683 23.74 41.13 -11.66
C PRO A 683 24.28 40.52 -10.36
N GLY A 684 25.26 39.61 -10.47
CA GLY A 684 25.90 39.05 -9.29
C GLY A 684 26.93 37.95 -9.52
N TRP A 685 27.43 37.77 -10.74
CA TRP A 685 28.45 36.77 -11.05
C TRP A 685 29.56 37.44 -11.89
N ASN A 686 30.70 37.70 -11.25
CA ASN A 686 32.03 37.51 -11.82
C ASN A 686 32.63 36.30 -11.14
#